data_AF-A0A7X3RLW1-F1
#
_entry.id   AF-A0A7X3RLW1-F1
#
_cell.length_a   1.000
_cell.length_b   1.000
_cell.length_c   1.000
_cell.angle_alpha   90.00
_cell.angle_beta   90.00
_cell.angle_gamma   90.00
#
_symmetry.space_group_name_H-M   'P 1'
#
loop_
_entity.id
_entity.type
_entity.pdbx_description
1 polymer ?
#
loop_
_entity_poly.entity_id
_entity_poly.type
_entity_poly.pdbx_seq_one_letter_code
_entity_poly.pdbx_strand_id
1 'polypeptide(L)'
;MNTQLADRYLYPSGSEIWQDPNGLLVNLSSIPQPNLIGLNDVVKLSGGILLAEGGMGKTTFMEQLEGLLHGQPVHLFKLYEYIRDPGGFSIDFEANLTASSGDEAQTLILDGLDEAPDLAGVILRMLRKLSKNMSVWISSRDGAAIRTIQESNAELNSYNLAPLTIEDLHLLAKQAGVNGDEFLDAVDSQGLLPICAKPLGCELALSVFCENGLTGVAQRDLWHKGIERLCDETPAGTRQLVSPQFPLNEILRCSAWISLCLALTDNRFVWNREPSYCPEQSLGISDMTSDRFSVDLIQATLQRGVFSPLGDGRIMFSHAMYGDFLAAFGFRTFIPEQNWTSLLLNGQDVVFPQREGIAVWLETYDKKLRKTLSEIQPELLLEAADSVQAIGPEVLCNALLEHADNLSHKQRQLSNLHRLKADQTIEILKNYLLDPNASTSVIELATAIAEACEYSELAEIFADRVLNLNLSLSERVDAAYAVRRLKDENAKRRLKQLLPIDPEDDPEDDLLGTVLRACWPVYLTSEELIDHLVKPQRSNYMGAYSYFLQYDLPASLESSLDKDNAIVLLTWALNYIHEGDLSSSFGRLARTIYTVCWKWSKIPAITQLLAKGYAKALDQHQSPFLQLRYEGERISIPILTKDAVLEDVEGRFAVLEALLTFRTYDLRISHIPFSAFPLYTQKDLPLLFDRAISDPSGTLFEKWVDCIKTLRTDIDKYTDQIDRLHELRPDLIDDSETLWADMEKATQRFKEQEQERKREEEEIIKEWTEKQSKIDNEIKEALHKPNLSPENFDRILFWLNLENGSSTIGPIDIRRSPGWDKLTEDEQSIMLDLAQRYLTEGEIYPSEPNHFSHSVACALTALRLLRPDIYSALSRDVWERCSVELLKSVISDNMELLAPLLDTLSEQFPDIATDAVLDVLSQELKGNSISIIHNLGARLNDDQAAAILDMAGDLSTDHERCFIIVNSLARRGKEKLVREYLDALFDKGWGVPSDPKFHKLRKLAFVLSPASYKQQLLDALTSDSEWGRKWIEASVD
;
A
#
# COMPACT_ATOMS: atom_id res chain seq x y z
N MET A 1 33.04 20.03 8.04
CA MET A 1 32.47 19.03 8.97
C MET A 1 32.64 17.68 8.30
N ASN A 2 33.30 16.72 8.94
CA ASN A 2 33.35 15.33 8.44
C ASN A 2 31.99 14.67 8.75
N THR A 3 31.03 14.84 7.84
CA THR A 3 29.70 14.24 7.90
C THR A 3 29.80 12.75 7.59
N GLN A 4 29.33 11.90 8.50
CA GLN A 4 29.09 10.48 8.23
C GLN A 4 27.81 10.40 7.39
N LEU A 5 27.95 10.56 6.08
CA LEU A 5 26.84 10.82 5.16
C LEU A 5 25.81 9.69 5.14
N ALA A 6 24.52 10.06 5.05
CA ALA A 6 23.37 9.16 4.90
C ALA A 6 23.56 8.10 3.79
N ASP A 7 23.01 6.90 3.99
CA ASP A 7 23.04 5.80 3.01
C ASP A 7 22.16 6.16 1.80
N ARG A 8 22.79 6.72 0.76
CA ARG A 8 22.09 7.13 -0.46
C ARG A 8 21.83 5.94 -1.38
N TYR A 9 20.66 5.94 -2.02
CA TYR A 9 20.24 4.92 -2.97
C TYR A 9 20.23 5.46 -4.41
N LEU A 10 20.62 4.60 -5.35
CA LEU A 10 20.42 4.79 -6.78
C LEU A 10 19.25 3.95 -7.27
N TYR A 11 18.64 4.33 -8.39
CA TYR A 11 17.70 3.49 -9.13
C TYR A 11 17.86 3.70 -10.65
N PRO A 12 17.62 2.70 -11.50
CA PRO A 12 17.77 2.86 -12.95
C PRO A 12 16.84 3.95 -13.50
N SER A 13 17.34 4.81 -14.38
CA SER A 13 16.54 5.87 -15.01
C SER A 13 15.38 5.27 -15.81
N GLY A 14 14.17 5.82 -15.64
CA GLY A 14 12.93 5.28 -16.22
C GLY A 14 12.23 4.23 -15.36
N SER A 15 12.81 3.84 -14.22
CA SER A 15 12.13 3.02 -13.20
C SER A 15 11.40 3.89 -12.19
N GLU A 16 10.28 3.40 -11.67
CA GLU A 16 9.55 4.04 -10.58
C GLU A 16 10.10 3.59 -9.22
N ILE A 17 10.06 4.52 -8.25
CA ILE A 17 10.37 4.29 -6.83
C ILE A 17 9.19 4.76 -5.99
N TRP A 18 8.96 4.10 -4.86
CA TRP A 18 7.88 4.47 -3.96
C TRP A 18 8.29 5.63 -3.07
N GLN A 19 7.56 6.74 -3.21
CA GLN A 19 7.70 7.94 -2.38
C GLN A 19 6.43 8.16 -1.58
N ASP A 20 6.57 8.78 -0.41
CA ASP A 20 5.42 9.25 0.36
C ASP A 20 4.81 10.52 -0.28
N PRO A 21 3.66 11.02 0.19
CA PRO A 21 3.05 12.25 -0.31
C PRO A 21 3.93 13.52 -0.16
N ASN A 22 4.97 13.47 0.67
CA ASN A 22 5.94 14.54 0.86
C ASN A 22 7.16 14.42 -0.05
N GLY A 23 7.22 13.39 -0.92
CA GLY A 23 8.37 13.15 -1.81
C GLY A 23 9.58 12.53 -1.12
N LEU A 24 9.44 12.03 0.12
CA LEU A 24 10.48 11.26 0.80
C LEU A 24 10.46 9.81 0.30
N LEU A 25 11.64 9.18 0.28
CA LEU A 25 11.73 7.76 -0.06
C LEU A 25 11.13 6.91 1.07
N VAL A 26 10.19 6.02 0.74
CA VAL A 26 9.55 5.13 1.73
C VAL A 26 10.55 4.08 2.22
N ASN A 27 10.58 3.87 3.54
CA ASN A 27 11.52 2.96 4.19
C ASN A 27 11.42 1.52 3.65
N LEU A 28 12.59 0.96 3.28
CA LEU A 28 12.79 -0.38 2.72
C LEU A 28 12.29 -1.54 3.60
N SER A 29 12.16 -1.33 4.91
CA SER A 29 11.64 -2.35 5.85
C SER A 29 10.15 -2.65 5.69
N SER A 30 9.41 -1.76 5.04
CA SER A 30 7.95 -1.83 4.92
C SER A 30 7.47 -2.37 3.57
N ILE A 31 8.19 -2.06 2.48
CA ILE A 31 7.81 -2.42 1.10
C ILE A 31 9.07 -2.86 0.33
N PRO A 32 9.11 -4.05 -0.28
CA PRO A 32 10.22 -4.46 -1.14
C PRO A 32 10.31 -3.53 -2.36
N GLN A 33 11.44 -2.84 -2.51
CA GLN A 33 11.72 -1.98 -3.67
C GLN A 33 12.85 -2.59 -4.51
N PRO A 34 12.55 -3.47 -5.48
CA PRO A 34 13.55 -4.28 -6.19
C PRO A 34 14.53 -3.46 -7.06
N ASN A 35 14.22 -2.19 -7.35
CA ASN A 35 15.00 -1.33 -8.23
C ASN A 35 16.01 -0.42 -7.49
N LEU A 36 16.03 -0.44 -6.15
CA LEU A 36 16.96 0.39 -5.38
C LEU A 36 18.32 -0.30 -5.21
N ILE A 37 19.37 0.45 -5.50
CA ILE A 37 20.76 0.01 -5.42
C ILE A 37 21.42 0.81 -4.30
N GLY A 38 21.77 0.15 -3.21
CA GLY A 38 22.47 0.77 -2.09
C GLY A 38 23.92 1.10 -2.45
N LEU A 39 24.49 2.12 -1.80
CA LEU A 39 25.84 2.61 -2.06
C LEU A 39 26.92 1.51 -2.06
N ASN A 40 26.81 0.49 -1.19
CA ASN A 40 27.73 -0.65 -1.14
C ASN A 40 27.61 -1.59 -2.35
N ASP A 41 26.44 -1.64 -3.00
CA ASP A 41 26.20 -2.44 -4.21
C ASP A 41 26.57 -1.68 -5.49
N VAL A 42 26.59 -0.34 -5.44
CA VAL A 42 27.04 0.51 -6.57
C VAL A 42 28.47 0.18 -6.98
N VAL A 43 29.32 -0.15 -6.01
CA VAL A 43 30.73 -0.55 -6.22
C VAL A 43 30.84 -1.82 -7.09
N LYS A 44 29.80 -2.64 -7.18
CA LYS A 44 29.76 -3.87 -7.99
C LYS A 44 29.38 -3.61 -9.45
N LEU A 45 28.93 -2.41 -9.79
CA LEU A 45 28.54 -2.03 -11.14
C LEU A 45 29.76 -1.72 -12.02
N SER A 46 29.64 -1.95 -13.33
CA SER A 46 30.70 -1.69 -14.32
C SER A 46 30.90 -0.20 -14.65
N GLY A 47 30.23 0.69 -13.94
CA GLY A 47 30.13 2.12 -14.26
C GLY A 47 28.69 2.54 -14.51
N GLY A 48 28.47 3.84 -14.68
CA GLY A 48 27.13 4.39 -14.88
C GLY A 48 27.09 5.90 -15.04
N ILE A 49 25.97 6.38 -15.53
CA ILE A 49 25.68 7.81 -15.62
C ILE A 49 24.72 8.15 -14.49
N LEU A 50 25.14 9.06 -13.60
CA LEU A 50 24.32 9.57 -12.51
C LEU A 50 23.57 10.83 -12.95
N LEU A 51 22.27 10.70 -13.12
CA LEU A 51 21.32 11.78 -13.33
C LEU A 51 20.70 12.17 -11.99
N ALA A 52 20.79 13.43 -11.61
CA ALA A 52 20.00 13.92 -10.49
C ALA A 52 19.80 15.41 -10.61
N GLU A 53 18.77 15.93 -9.96
CA GLU A 53 18.46 17.35 -9.96
C GLU A 53 19.49 18.18 -9.16
N GLY A 54 19.35 19.50 -9.23
CA GLY A 54 20.08 20.40 -8.35
C GLY A 54 19.76 20.17 -6.88
N GLY A 55 20.78 20.25 -6.04
CA GLY A 55 20.64 20.06 -4.59
C GLY A 55 20.43 18.61 -4.12
N MET A 56 20.37 17.63 -5.04
CA MET A 56 20.23 16.21 -4.68
C MET A 56 21.50 15.57 -4.09
N GLY A 57 22.66 16.21 -4.20
CA GLY A 57 23.92 15.71 -3.62
C GLY A 57 24.76 14.84 -4.55
N LYS A 58 24.73 15.07 -5.87
CA LYS A 58 25.56 14.34 -6.86
C LYS A 58 27.05 14.35 -6.52
N THR A 59 27.62 15.53 -6.27
CA THR A 59 29.04 15.66 -5.92
C THR A 59 29.38 14.90 -4.65
N THR A 60 28.54 15.03 -3.62
CA THR A 60 28.70 14.30 -2.36
C THR A 60 28.66 12.79 -2.59
N PHE A 61 27.75 12.30 -3.43
CA PHE A 61 27.70 10.89 -3.83
C PHE A 61 28.96 10.44 -4.57
N MET A 62 29.48 11.26 -5.49
CA MET A 62 30.72 10.94 -6.22
C MET A 62 31.95 10.90 -5.31
N GLU A 63 32.03 11.82 -4.33
CA GLU A 63 33.08 11.80 -3.29
C GLU A 63 32.95 10.58 -2.36
N GLN A 64 31.72 10.14 -2.04
CA GLN A 64 31.47 8.91 -1.29
C GLN A 64 31.91 7.66 -2.07
N LEU A 65 31.62 7.62 -3.38
CA LEU A 65 32.02 6.52 -4.24
C LEU A 65 33.55 6.40 -4.33
N GLU A 66 34.25 7.52 -4.44
CA GLU A 66 35.73 7.57 -4.35
C GLU A 66 36.21 7.00 -3.01
N GLY A 67 35.57 7.38 -1.90
CA GLY A 67 35.89 6.87 -0.56
C GLY A 67 35.69 5.37 -0.37
N LEU A 68 34.68 4.77 -1.01
CA LEU A 68 34.45 3.32 -0.91
C LEU A 68 35.45 2.51 -1.72
N LEU A 69 36.05 3.12 -2.75
CA LEU A 69 36.98 2.50 -3.67
C LEU A 69 38.46 2.65 -3.25
N HIS A 70 38.75 3.02 -1.99
CA HIS A 70 40.11 3.26 -1.46
C HIS A 70 41.16 2.14 -1.68
N GLY A 71 40.76 0.95 -2.14
CA GLY A 71 41.65 -0.18 -2.50
C GLY A 71 41.93 -0.36 -4.00
N GLN A 72 41.41 0.51 -4.88
CA GLN A 72 41.61 0.49 -6.33
C GLN A 72 42.09 1.86 -6.83
N PRO A 73 42.79 1.94 -7.98
CA PRO A 73 43.11 3.23 -8.60
C PRO A 73 41.82 3.93 -9.07
N VAL A 74 41.49 5.05 -8.41
CA VAL A 74 40.35 5.92 -8.75
C VAL A 74 40.86 7.28 -9.22
N HIS A 75 40.28 7.77 -10.31
CA HIS A 75 40.59 9.08 -10.88
C HIS A 75 39.33 9.94 -10.88
N LEU A 76 39.21 10.85 -9.91
CA LEU A 76 38.11 11.81 -9.81
C LEU A 76 38.49 13.14 -10.49
N PHE A 77 37.71 13.55 -11.49
CA PHE A 77 37.79 14.85 -12.13
C PHE A 77 36.54 15.67 -11.83
N LYS A 78 36.75 16.84 -11.24
CA LYS A 78 35.71 17.85 -11.04
C LYS A 78 35.67 18.75 -12.27
N LEU A 79 34.69 18.56 -13.14
CA LEU A 79 34.69 19.14 -14.49
C LEU A 79 34.58 20.67 -14.48
N TYR A 80 34.01 21.28 -13.43
CA TYR A 80 33.96 22.74 -13.29
C TYR A 80 35.35 23.39 -13.24
N GLU A 81 36.40 22.66 -12.86
CA GLU A 81 37.78 23.19 -12.79
C GLU A 81 38.36 23.46 -14.18
N TYR A 82 37.74 22.89 -15.22
CA TYR A 82 38.21 22.89 -16.59
C TYR A 82 37.30 23.68 -17.55
N ILE A 83 36.42 24.53 -17.02
CA ILE A 83 35.50 25.35 -17.82
C ILE A 83 36.31 26.21 -18.81
N ARG A 84 36.00 26.06 -20.11
CA ARG A 84 36.72 26.74 -21.21
C ARG A 84 38.20 26.36 -21.32
N ASP A 85 38.64 25.29 -20.67
CA ASP A 85 40.00 24.74 -20.79
C ASP A 85 40.00 23.24 -21.17
N PRO A 86 39.48 22.89 -22.36
CA PRO A 86 39.52 21.51 -22.85
C PRO A 86 40.95 20.99 -23.06
N GLY A 87 41.93 21.89 -23.24
CA GLY A 87 43.34 21.55 -23.39
C GLY A 87 43.97 21.10 -22.08
N GLY A 88 43.78 21.87 -21.00
CA GLY A 88 44.21 21.52 -19.65
C GLY A 88 43.57 20.23 -19.16
N PHE A 89 42.26 20.06 -19.36
CA PHE A 89 41.59 18.79 -19.05
C PHE A 89 42.22 17.61 -19.77
N SER A 90 42.54 17.76 -21.06
CA SER A 90 43.16 16.68 -21.83
C SER A 90 44.55 16.31 -21.33
N ILE A 91 45.34 17.29 -20.92
CA ILE A 91 46.68 17.07 -20.38
C ILE A 91 46.61 16.35 -19.03
N ASP A 92 45.76 16.83 -18.11
CA ASP A 92 45.61 16.25 -16.78
C ASP A 92 45.03 14.84 -16.84
N PHE A 93 44.08 14.61 -17.76
CA PHE A 93 43.49 13.30 -18.02
C PHE A 93 44.53 12.29 -18.51
N GLU A 94 45.33 12.65 -19.54
CA GLU A 94 46.38 11.77 -20.07
C GLU A 94 47.50 11.52 -19.05
N ALA A 95 47.87 12.52 -18.25
CA ALA A 95 48.88 12.39 -17.20
C ALA A 95 48.44 11.43 -16.07
N ASN A 96 47.18 11.52 -15.64
CA ASN A 96 46.64 10.64 -14.59
C ASN A 96 46.53 9.17 -15.05
N LEU A 97 46.10 8.94 -16.29
CA LEU A 97 45.96 7.58 -16.84
C LEU A 97 47.31 6.90 -17.13
N THR A 98 48.33 7.65 -17.57
CA THR A 98 49.67 7.09 -17.85
C THR A 98 50.43 6.69 -16.58
N ALA A 99 50.14 7.35 -15.45
CA ALA A 99 50.72 7.03 -14.14
C ALA A 99 50.22 5.68 -13.56
N SER A 100 49.09 5.15 -14.04
CA SER A 100 48.39 3.99 -13.48
C SER A 100 48.60 2.68 -14.26
N SER A 101 49.73 2.48 -14.94
CA SER A 101 49.96 1.41 -15.94
C SER A 101 50.16 -0.02 -15.38
N GLY A 102 49.23 -0.50 -14.54
CA GLY A 102 49.12 -1.90 -14.08
C GLY A 102 47.86 -2.62 -14.60
N ASP A 103 47.83 -3.95 -14.51
CA ASP A 103 46.74 -4.86 -14.95
C ASP A 103 45.50 -4.85 -14.01
N GLU A 104 45.43 -3.89 -13.08
CA GLU A 104 44.37 -3.77 -12.05
C GLU A 104 43.15 -3.00 -12.57
N ALA A 105 41.96 -3.35 -12.08
CA ALA A 105 40.71 -2.64 -12.40
C ALA A 105 40.75 -1.19 -11.88
N GLN A 106 40.39 -0.23 -12.74
CA GLN A 106 40.45 1.21 -12.44
C GLN A 106 39.07 1.86 -12.57
N THR A 107 38.84 2.94 -11.84
CA THR A 107 37.59 3.71 -11.92
C THR A 107 37.86 5.17 -12.29
N LEU A 108 37.20 5.66 -13.33
CA LEU A 108 37.17 7.08 -13.72
C LEU A 108 35.86 7.69 -13.23
N ILE A 109 35.93 8.79 -12.49
CA ILE A 109 34.76 9.55 -12.04
C ILE A 109 34.85 10.95 -12.64
N LEU A 110 33.82 11.36 -13.38
CA LEU A 110 33.67 12.68 -13.98
C LEU A 110 32.46 13.37 -13.34
N ASP A 111 32.68 14.33 -12.45
CA ASP A 111 31.61 15.03 -11.73
C ASP A 111 31.29 16.38 -12.38
N GLY A 112 30.01 16.59 -12.74
CA GLY A 112 29.46 17.89 -13.12
C GLY A 112 29.57 18.21 -14.62
N LEU A 113 29.16 17.31 -15.52
CA LEU A 113 29.20 17.58 -16.96
C LEU A 113 28.33 18.78 -17.36
N ASP A 114 27.21 19.00 -16.67
CA ASP A 114 26.34 20.17 -16.85
C ASP A 114 27.04 21.50 -16.50
N GLU A 115 28.09 21.47 -15.67
CA GLU A 115 28.87 22.65 -15.29
C GLU A 115 29.94 23.01 -16.35
N ALA A 116 30.30 22.07 -17.22
CA ALA A 116 31.30 22.25 -18.30
C ALA A 116 30.85 21.59 -19.63
N PRO A 117 29.76 22.07 -20.26
CA PRO A 117 29.16 21.42 -21.43
C PRO A 117 30.08 21.41 -22.66
N ASP A 118 31.04 22.33 -22.75
CA ASP A 118 32.06 22.37 -23.81
C ASP A 118 33.01 21.16 -23.79
N LEU A 119 33.12 20.48 -22.65
CA LEU A 119 33.91 19.25 -22.51
C LEU A 119 33.22 18.00 -23.02
N ALA A 120 31.90 18.01 -23.27
CA ALA A 120 31.15 16.82 -23.68
C ALA A 120 31.76 16.14 -24.91
N GLY A 121 32.13 16.92 -25.93
CA GLY A 121 32.79 16.40 -27.13
C GLY A 121 34.21 15.88 -26.90
N VAL A 122 34.93 16.42 -25.92
CA VAL A 122 36.29 15.99 -25.53
C VAL A 122 36.20 14.67 -24.77
N ILE A 123 35.33 14.59 -23.76
CA ILE A 123 35.04 13.40 -22.98
C ILE A 123 34.63 12.24 -23.90
N LEU A 124 33.69 12.48 -24.83
CA LEU A 124 33.29 11.49 -25.84
C LEU A 124 34.48 10.90 -26.62
N ARG A 125 35.45 11.72 -27.02
CA ARG A 125 36.65 11.26 -27.73
C ARG A 125 37.61 10.49 -26.83
N MET A 126 37.67 10.83 -25.55
CA MET A 126 38.52 10.17 -24.56
C MET A 126 37.97 8.82 -24.15
N LEU A 127 36.66 8.70 -23.91
CA LEU A 127 36.00 7.44 -23.58
C LEU A 127 36.28 6.35 -24.63
N ARG A 128 36.33 6.74 -25.92
CA ARG A 128 36.69 5.84 -27.03
C ARG A 128 38.12 5.28 -26.97
N LYS A 129 39.02 5.92 -26.22
CA LYS A 129 40.42 5.51 -26.06
C LYS A 129 40.67 4.71 -24.79
N LEU A 130 39.68 4.59 -23.89
CA LEU A 130 39.82 3.86 -22.63
C LEU A 130 39.90 2.34 -22.85
N SER A 131 40.55 1.64 -21.93
CA SER A 131 40.62 0.18 -21.94
C SER A 131 39.28 -0.42 -21.49
N LYS A 132 38.99 -1.67 -21.90
CA LYS A 132 37.75 -2.36 -21.51
C LYS A 132 37.65 -2.71 -20.01
N ASN A 133 38.75 -2.57 -19.26
CA ASN A 133 38.82 -2.91 -17.84
C ASN A 133 38.62 -1.69 -16.91
N MET A 134 38.21 -0.54 -17.47
CA MET A 134 37.98 0.69 -16.72
C MET A 134 36.48 0.91 -16.48
N SER A 135 36.09 1.06 -15.22
CA SER A 135 34.75 1.50 -14.82
C SER A 135 34.65 3.02 -14.96
N VAL A 136 33.54 3.53 -15.51
CA VAL A 136 33.37 4.97 -15.76
C VAL A 136 32.07 5.45 -15.12
N TRP A 137 32.19 6.50 -14.29
CA TRP A 137 31.07 7.21 -13.69
C TRP A 137 31.03 8.65 -14.20
N ILE A 138 29.84 9.10 -14.63
CA ILE A 138 29.63 10.47 -15.11
C ILE A 138 28.42 11.06 -14.41
N SER A 139 28.55 12.19 -13.73
CA SER A 139 27.42 12.92 -13.15
C SER A 139 26.99 14.06 -14.07
N SER A 140 25.68 14.23 -14.27
CA SER A 140 25.13 15.35 -15.05
C SER A 140 23.66 15.61 -14.74
N ARG A 141 23.19 16.80 -15.12
CA ARG A 141 21.75 17.15 -15.25
C ARG A 141 21.29 17.21 -16.69
N ASP A 142 22.24 17.34 -17.62
CA ASP A 142 21.97 17.53 -19.03
C ASP A 142 21.66 16.20 -19.70
N GLY A 143 20.37 15.86 -19.76
CA GLY A 143 19.89 14.65 -20.41
C GLY A 143 20.14 14.58 -21.92
N ALA A 144 20.46 15.69 -22.59
CA ALA A 144 20.84 15.69 -24.01
C ALA A 144 22.30 15.30 -24.19
N ALA A 145 23.22 15.94 -23.45
CA ALA A 145 24.64 15.59 -23.47
C ALA A 145 24.87 14.12 -23.04
N ILE A 146 24.15 13.66 -22.01
CA ILE A 146 24.20 12.28 -21.54
C ILE A 146 23.74 11.28 -22.61
N ARG A 147 22.67 11.58 -23.35
CA ARG A 147 22.23 10.67 -24.40
C ARG A 147 23.21 10.57 -25.55
N THR A 148 23.86 11.67 -25.94
CA THR A 148 24.94 11.60 -26.93
C THR A 148 26.11 10.71 -26.45
N ILE A 149 26.41 10.76 -25.15
CA ILE A 149 27.41 9.87 -24.53
C ILE A 149 26.95 8.42 -24.54
N GLN A 150 25.70 8.15 -24.16
CA GLN A 150 25.12 6.82 -24.07
C GLN A 150 24.93 6.16 -25.45
N GLU A 151 24.54 6.93 -26.49
CA GLU A 151 24.46 6.45 -27.89
C GLU A 151 25.81 5.96 -28.41
N SER A 152 26.90 6.59 -27.98
CA SER A 152 28.26 6.18 -28.34
C SER A 152 28.82 5.08 -27.42
N ASN A 153 28.19 4.82 -26.27
CA ASN A 153 28.67 3.91 -25.22
C ASN A 153 27.48 3.19 -24.57
N ALA A 154 26.85 2.27 -25.31
CA ALA A 154 25.61 1.59 -24.90
C ALA A 154 25.74 0.78 -23.59
N GLU A 155 26.95 0.45 -23.17
CA GLU A 155 27.26 -0.26 -21.92
C GLU A 155 27.11 0.62 -20.66
N LEU A 156 27.03 1.95 -20.82
CA LEU A 156 26.85 2.88 -19.70
C LEU A 156 25.36 3.07 -19.40
N ASN A 157 24.89 2.40 -18.35
CA ASN A 157 23.52 2.54 -17.86
C ASN A 157 23.32 3.89 -17.13
N SER A 158 22.13 4.46 -17.25
CA SER A 158 21.74 5.69 -16.54
C SER A 158 20.99 5.37 -15.25
N TYR A 159 21.33 6.08 -14.18
CA TYR A 159 20.78 5.93 -12.84
C TYR A 159 20.36 7.29 -12.29
N ASN A 160 19.28 7.31 -11.52
CA ASN A 160 18.81 8.45 -10.77
C ASN A 160 19.20 8.33 -9.28
N LEU A 161 19.42 9.47 -8.62
CA LEU A 161 19.65 9.52 -7.17
C LEU A 161 18.31 9.65 -6.43
N ALA A 162 18.06 8.76 -5.45
CA ALA A 162 16.82 8.78 -4.68
C ALA A 162 16.74 10.01 -3.73
N PRO A 163 15.50 10.49 -3.42
CA PRO A 163 15.25 11.43 -2.34
C PRO A 163 15.70 10.89 -0.98
N LEU A 164 15.76 11.78 0.03
CA LEU A 164 16.05 11.39 1.41
C LEU A 164 14.89 10.59 2.02
N THR A 165 15.21 9.74 2.99
CA THR A 165 14.27 9.06 3.88
C THR A 165 14.03 9.87 5.17
N ILE A 166 13.00 9.52 5.95
CA ILE A 166 12.79 10.10 7.29
C ILE A 166 14.00 9.82 8.20
N GLU A 167 14.58 8.62 8.09
CA GLU A 167 15.77 8.23 8.85
C GLU A 167 16.99 9.09 8.48
N ASP A 168 17.13 9.47 7.21
CA ASP A 168 18.19 10.38 6.76
C ASP A 168 18.03 11.77 7.36
N LEU A 169 16.80 12.30 7.41
CA LEU A 169 16.51 13.59 8.05
C LEU A 169 16.88 13.55 9.54
N HIS A 170 16.50 12.49 10.24
CA HIS A 170 16.84 12.27 11.64
C HIS A 170 18.37 12.18 11.84
N LEU A 171 19.08 11.50 10.95
CA LEU A 171 20.53 11.39 10.97
C LEU A 171 21.22 12.75 10.74
N LEU A 172 20.75 13.52 9.75
CA LEU A 172 21.28 14.85 9.43
C LEU A 172 21.08 15.83 10.60
N ALA A 173 19.90 15.79 11.24
CA ALA A 173 19.62 16.57 12.45
C ALA A 173 20.58 16.24 13.59
N LYS A 174 20.80 14.94 13.85
CA LYS A 174 21.76 14.48 14.86
C LYS A 174 23.19 14.95 14.56
N GLN A 175 23.59 14.99 13.29
CA GLN A 175 24.91 15.47 12.87
C GLN A 175 25.07 16.98 13.01
N ALA A 176 23.98 17.74 12.82
CA ALA A 176 23.93 19.17 13.10
C ALA A 176 23.93 19.47 14.61
N GLY A 177 23.84 18.46 15.48
CA GLY A 177 23.87 18.60 16.93
C GLY A 177 22.53 18.96 17.56
N VAL A 178 21.42 18.72 16.85
CA VAL A 178 20.05 18.94 17.34
C VAL A 178 19.30 17.62 17.56
N ASN A 179 18.19 17.66 18.31
CA ASN A 179 17.31 16.52 18.51
C ASN A 179 16.56 16.20 17.20
N GLY A 180 16.67 14.96 16.72
CA GLY A 180 16.09 14.54 15.45
C GLY A 180 14.56 14.52 15.47
N ASP A 181 13.95 14.06 16.55
CA ASP A 181 12.49 14.00 16.68
C ASP A 181 11.89 15.41 16.74
N GLU A 182 12.49 16.30 17.54
CA GLU A 182 12.04 17.71 17.61
C GLU A 182 12.18 18.44 16.27
N PHE A 183 13.23 18.15 15.51
CA PHE A 183 13.41 18.71 14.18
C PHE A 183 12.36 18.18 13.19
N LEU A 184 12.10 16.87 13.19
CA LEU A 184 11.08 16.26 12.33
C LEU A 184 9.69 16.82 12.63
N ASP A 185 9.31 16.89 13.90
CA ASP A 185 8.03 17.48 14.32
C ASP A 185 7.89 18.95 13.87
N ALA A 186 8.97 19.72 13.99
CA ALA A 186 8.98 21.12 13.56
C ALA A 186 8.89 21.28 12.03
N VAL A 187 9.57 20.43 11.27
CA VAL A 187 9.52 20.45 9.80
C VAL A 187 8.17 19.98 9.29
N ASP A 188 7.58 18.94 9.88
CA ASP A 188 6.26 18.41 9.50
C ASP A 188 5.15 19.41 9.85
N SER A 189 5.18 19.99 11.05
CA SER A 189 4.19 21.02 11.45
C SER A 189 4.22 22.26 10.56
N GLN A 190 5.38 22.63 10.01
CA GLN A 190 5.55 23.70 9.03
C GLN A 190 5.35 23.23 7.58
N GLY A 191 5.05 21.96 7.32
CA GLY A 191 4.88 21.39 5.98
C GLY A 191 6.12 21.52 5.11
N LEU A 192 7.32 21.42 5.69
CA LEU A 192 8.61 21.60 5.00
C LEU A 192 9.27 20.28 4.56
N LEU A 193 8.66 19.12 4.87
CA LEU A 193 9.17 17.80 4.45
C LEU A 193 9.47 17.70 2.94
N PRO A 194 8.66 18.24 2.03
CA PRO A 194 8.96 18.23 0.59
C PRO A 194 10.19 19.03 0.20
N ILE A 195 10.50 20.10 0.93
CA ILE A 195 11.76 20.82 0.75
C ILE A 195 12.91 19.96 1.31
N CYS A 196 12.69 19.32 2.45
CA CYS A 196 13.69 18.48 3.12
C CYS A 196 13.99 17.15 2.42
N ALA A 197 13.11 16.67 1.54
CA ALA A 197 13.37 15.50 0.70
C ALA A 197 14.64 15.64 -0.15
N LYS A 198 15.12 16.88 -0.35
CA LYS A 198 16.43 17.18 -0.93
C LYS A 198 17.44 17.57 0.15
N PRO A 199 18.68 17.08 0.09
CA PRO A 199 19.74 17.47 1.03
C PRO A 199 19.90 18.99 1.17
N LEU A 200 19.87 19.72 0.05
CA LEU A 200 20.00 21.18 0.06
C LEU A 200 18.85 21.90 0.78
N GLY A 201 17.63 21.38 0.66
CA GLY A 201 16.47 21.92 1.36
C GLY A 201 16.48 21.55 2.84
N CYS A 202 16.91 20.33 3.17
CA CYS A 202 17.12 19.90 4.56
C CYS A 202 18.20 20.74 5.27
N GLU A 203 19.31 21.05 4.59
CA GLU A 203 20.36 21.93 5.13
C GLU A 203 19.81 23.33 5.48
N LEU A 204 18.96 23.90 4.61
CA LEU A 204 18.30 25.17 4.90
C LEU A 204 17.38 25.07 6.11
N ALA A 205 16.52 24.03 6.16
CA ALA A 205 15.59 23.83 7.27
C ALA A 205 16.34 23.66 8.60
N LEU A 206 17.43 22.88 8.61
CA LEU A 206 18.31 22.71 9.77
C LEU A 206 18.99 24.01 10.19
N SER A 207 19.46 24.81 9.23
CA SER A 207 20.06 26.12 9.51
C SER A 207 19.07 27.04 10.25
N VAL A 208 17.83 27.16 9.75
CA VAL A 208 16.81 27.99 10.39
C VAL A 208 16.36 27.38 11.72
N PHE A 209 16.24 26.05 11.80
CA PHE A 209 15.92 25.36 13.05
C PHE A 209 16.97 25.61 14.15
N CYS A 210 18.26 25.60 13.81
CA CYS A 210 19.33 25.93 14.75
C CYS A 210 19.26 27.39 15.25
N GLU A 211 18.70 28.31 14.47
CA GLU A 211 18.56 29.72 14.86
C GLU A 211 17.35 29.97 15.77
N ASN A 212 16.19 29.36 15.48
CA ASN A 212 14.92 29.69 16.15
C ASN A 212 13.93 28.52 16.28
N GLY A 213 14.35 27.28 16.01
CA GLY A 213 13.50 26.09 16.07
C GLY A 213 12.39 26.05 15.02
N LEU A 214 12.50 26.81 13.92
CA LEU A 214 11.43 27.05 12.93
C LEU A 214 10.19 27.74 13.52
N THR A 215 10.34 28.42 14.66
CA THR A 215 9.25 29.13 15.33
C THR A 215 9.26 30.63 15.00
N GLY A 216 8.08 31.25 15.00
CA GLY A 216 7.94 32.70 14.80
C GLY A 216 8.23 33.18 13.37
N VAL A 217 8.29 32.27 12.40
CA VAL A 217 8.42 32.56 10.96
C VAL A 217 7.19 31.98 10.27
N ALA A 218 6.57 32.75 9.37
CA ALA A 218 5.44 32.29 8.60
C ALA A 218 5.87 31.13 7.67
N GLN A 219 5.04 30.08 7.58
CA GLN A 219 5.25 28.93 6.70
C GLN A 219 5.60 29.37 5.28
N ARG A 220 4.86 30.35 4.75
CA ARG A 220 5.09 30.95 3.43
C ARG A 220 6.51 31.50 3.24
N ASP A 221 7.06 32.13 4.27
CA ASP A 221 8.39 32.75 4.19
C ASP A 221 9.50 31.69 4.24
N LEU A 222 9.28 30.60 4.97
CA LEU A 222 10.16 29.42 4.96
C LEU A 222 10.15 28.75 3.58
N TRP A 223 8.96 28.57 2.98
CA TRP A 223 8.81 28.06 1.63
C TRP A 223 9.47 28.96 0.58
N HIS A 224 9.32 30.27 0.69
CA HIS A 224 10.02 31.22 -0.19
C HIS A 224 11.54 31.04 -0.10
N LYS A 225 12.10 30.98 1.10
CA LYS A 225 13.54 30.74 1.31
C LYS A 225 13.98 29.37 0.78
N GLY A 226 13.15 28.34 0.95
CA GLY A 226 13.38 26.99 0.41
C GLY A 226 13.50 26.98 -1.10
N ILE A 227 12.50 27.55 -1.79
CA ILE A 227 12.49 27.67 -3.25
C ILE A 227 13.64 28.54 -3.74
N GLU A 228 13.92 29.67 -3.07
CA GLU A 228 15.06 30.53 -3.38
C GLU A 228 16.39 29.76 -3.28
N ARG A 229 16.57 28.95 -2.24
CA ARG A 229 17.75 28.11 -2.06
C ARG A 229 17.90 27.06 -3.16
N LEU A 230 16.81 26.42 -3.57
CA LEU A 230 16.78 25.43 -4.65
C LEU A 230 16.98 26.06 -6.04
N CYS A 231 16.60 27.33 -6.23
CA CYS A 231 16.86 28.09 -7.45
C CYS A 231 18.29 28.62 -7.54
N ASP A 232 18.87 29.03 -6.41
CA ASP A 232 20.23 29.57 -6.35
C ASP A 232 21.29 28.48 -6.54
N GLU A 233 21.14 27.37 -5.81
CA GLU A 233 22.03 26.20 -5.81
C GLU A 233 23.51 26.47 -5.48
N THR A 234 23.89 27.70 -5.15
CA THR A 234 25.29 28.05 -4.90
C THR A 234 25.83 27.21 -3.73
N PRO A 235 26.89 26.42 -3.93
CA PRO A 235 27.53 25.72 -2.82
C PRO A 235 28.34 26.70 -1.96
N ALA A 236 28.47 26.40 -0.68
CA ALA A 236 29.30 27.15 0.26
C ALA A 236 30.71 27.41 -0.31
N GLY A 237 31.14 28.67 -0.31
CA GLY A 237 32.54 29.16 -0.30
C GLY A 237 33.52 28.79 -1.43
N THR A 238 33.44 27.61 -2.06
CA THR A 238 34.52 27.04 -2.89
C THR A 238 34.22 26.95 -4.39
N ARG A 239 32.96 27.10 -4.84
CA ARG A 239 32.57 27.06 -6.27
C ARG A 239 32.48 28.43 -6.97
N GLN A 240 33.03 29.49 -6.38
CA GLN A 240 32.99 30.84 -6.98
C GLN A 240 34.02 30.99 -8.12
N LEU A 241 33.70 30.48 -9.32
CA LEU A 241 34.49 30.79 -10.53
C LEU A 241 33.67 31.15 -11.78
N VAL A 242 32.33 31.09 -11.75
CA VAL A 242 31.49 31.57 -12.87
C VAL A 242 30.42 32.53 -12.34
N SER A 243 30.43 33.77 -12.82
CA SER A 243 29.33 34.71 -12.56
C SER A 243 28.03 34.11 -13.13
N PRO A 244 26.94 34.03 -12.35
CA PRO A 244 25.68 33.49 -12.85
C PRO A 244 25.20 34.31 -14.06
N GLN A 245 24.78 33.62 -15.13
CA GLN A 245 24.33 34.26 -16.37
C GLN A 245 23.13 35.18 -16.15
N PHE A 246 22.25 34.79 -15.22
CA PHE A 246 21.06 35.55 -14.82
C PHE A 246 21.02 35.65 -13.29
N PRO A 247 20.56 36.79 -12.75
CA PRO A 247 20.45 36.96 -11.31
C PRO A 247 19.30 36.10 -10.74
N LEU A 248 19.44 35.69 -9.47
CA LEU A 248 18.50 34.79 -8.81
C LEU A 248 17.04 35.28 -8.84
N ASN A 249 16.82 36.59 -8.73
CA ASN A 249 15.48 37.16 -8.78
C ASN A 249 14.81 37.00 -10.16
N GLU A 250 15.59 36.98 -11.26
CA GLU A 250 15.07 36.71 -12.60
C GLU A 250 14.75 35.24 -12.77
N ILE A 251 15.61 34.35 -12.27
CA ILE A 251 15.37 32.90 -12.24
C ILE A 251 14.09 32.58 -11.46
N LEU A 252 13.94 33.10 -10.24
CA LEU A 252 12.75 32.87 -9.40
C LEU A 252 11.47 33.35 -10.09
N ARG A 253 11.51 34.54 -10.70
CA ARG A 253 10.38 35.08 -11.47
C ARG A 253 10.07 34.25 -12.71
N CYS A 254 11.09 33.74 -13.39
CA CYS A 254 10.92 32.86 -14.54
C CYS A 254 10.35 31.50 -14.11
N SER A 255 10.78 30.92 -12.98
CA SER A 255 10.21 29.69 -12.42
C SER A 255 8.71 29.85 -12.14
N ALA A 256 8.33 30.99 -11.55
CA ALA A 256 6.95 31.33 -11.28
C ALA A 256 6.12 31.53 -12.56
N TRP A 257 6.72 32.14 -13.59
CA TRP A 257 6.09 32.30 -14.90
C TRP A 257 5.85 30.94 -15.58
N ILE A 258 6.84 30.05 -15.59
CA ILE A 258 6.71 28.69 -16.12
C ILE A 258 5.59 27.95 -15.39
N SER A 259 5.56 28.01 -14.05
CA SER A 259 4.51 27.36 -13.26
C SER A 259 3.12 27.89 -13.59
N LEU A 260 2.99 29.21 -13.71
CA LEU A 260 1.73 29.86 -14.06
C LEU A 260 1.25 29.43 -15.46
N CYS A 261 2.15 29.36 -16.45
CA CYS A 261 1.80 28.90 -17.80
C CYS A 261 1.30 27.45 -17.78
N LEU A 262 1.98 26.56 -17.06
CA LEU A 262 1.58 25.15 -16.93
C LEU A 262 0.21 25.03 -16.25
N ALA A 263 0.01 25.74 -15.13
CA ALA A 263 -1.24 25.71 -14.36
C ALA A 263 -2.46 26.30 -15.09
N LEU A 264 -2.28 27.31 -15.94
CA LEU A 264 -3.38 27.94 -16.69
C LEU A 264 -3.71 27.23 -18.00
N THR A 265 -2.79 26.40 -18.51
CA THR A 265 -2.99 25.63 -19.74
C THR A 265 -3.26 24.14 -19.47
N ASP A 266 -3.33 23.76 -18.19
CA ASP A 266 -3.47 22.38 -17.70
C ASP A 266 -2.42 21.41 -18.29
N ASN A 267 -1.23 21.93 -18.60
CA ASN A 267 -0.07 21.15 -19.03
C ASN A 267 0.81 20.76 -17.82
N ARG A 268 1.50 19.63 -17.92
CA ARG A 268 2.35 19.09 -16.84
C ARG A 268 3.84 19.23 -17.11
N PHE A 269 4.22 19.34 -18.39
CA PHE A 269 5.60 19.29 -18.81
C PHE A 269 6.01 20.52 -19.62
N VAL A 270 7.27 20.89 -19.49
CA VAL A 270 7.97 21.74 -20.46
C VAL A 270 8.72 20.86 -21.43
N TRP A 271 8.53 21.10 -22.73
CA TRP A 271 9.26 20.45 -23.80
C TRP A 271 10.50 21.25 -24.19
N ASN A 272 11.68 20.66 -23.96
CA ASN A 272 12.97 21.29 -24.22
C ASN A 272 13.70 20.66 -25.42
N ARG A 273 12.97 20.32 -26.50
CA ARG A 273 13.57 19.88 -27.78
C ARG A 273 13.05 20.66 -28.98
N GLU A 274 13.26 20.10 -30.17
CA GLU A 274 12.87 20.68 -31.45
C GLU A 274 11.39 21.09 -31.47
N PRO A 275 11.07 22.33 -31.90
CA PRO A 275 9.69 22.82 -31.95
C PRO A 275 8.79 22.10 -32.94
N SER A 276 9.36 21.30 -33.85
CA SER A 276 8.63 20.56 -34.89
C SER A 276 7.69 19.49 -34.35
N TYR A 277 7.89 19.07 -33.10
CA TYR A 277 7.07 18.09 -32.39
C TYR A 277 7.02 18.45 -30.91
N CYS A 278 5.82 18.67 -30.35
CA CYS A 278 5.60 18.84 -28.92
C CYS A 278 4.66 17.71 -28.43
N PRO A 279 5.05 16.90 -27.45
CA PRO A 279 4.19 15.85 -26.90
C PRO A 279 2.91 16.40 -26.25
N GLU A 280 1.88 15.56 -26.10
CA GLU A 280 0.69 15.92 -25.33
C GLU A 280 1.03 16.32 -23.88
N GLN A 281 0.19 17.17 -23.28
CA GLN A 281 0.38 17.74 -21.93
C GLN A 281 1.71 18.50 -21.75
N SER A 282 2.34 18.93 -22.84
CA SER A 282 3.62 19.64 -22.83
C SER A 282 3.51 21.01 -23.50
N LEU A 283 4.17 22.02 -22.93
CA LEU A 283 4.38 23.32 -23.56
C LEU A 283 5.80 23.43 -24.11
N GLY A 284 5.94 23.91 -25.35
CA GLY A 284 7.24 24.26 -25.90
C GLY A 284 7.80 25.52 -25.24
N ILE A 285 9.13 25.64 -25.19
CA ILE A 285 9.77 26.85 -24.63
C ILE A 285 9.29 28.12 -25.35
N SER A 286 9.10 28.05 -26.67
CA SER A 286 8.58 29.17 -27.47
C SER A 286 7.22 29.67 -26.99
N ASP A 287 6.35 28.79 -26.52
CA ASP A 287 4.99 29.12 -26.09
C ASP A 287 4.97 29.93 -24.79
N MET A 288 6.06 29.87 -24.02
CA MET A 288 6.24 30.59 -22.77
C MET A 288 7.14 31.82 -22.90
N THR A 289 7.71 32.07 -24.08
CA THR A 289 8.56 33.26 -24.28
C THR A 289 7.76 34.56 -24.24
N SER A 290 8.40 35.62 -23.77
CA SER A 290 7.84 36.98 -23.80
C SER A 290 8.95 38.02 -23.86
N ASP A 291 8.59 39.29 -24.00
CA ASP A 291 9.55 40.41 -23.89
C ASP A 291 10.35 40.42 -22.58
N ARG A 292 9.83 39.76 -21.53
CA ARG A 292 10.47 39.67 -20.20
C ARG A 292 11.19 38.34 -19.97
N PHE A 293 10.82 37.28 -20.68
CA PHE A 293 11.34 35.93 -20.47
C PHE A 293 11.85 35.38 -21.80
N SER A 294 13.16 35.48 -22.00
CA SER A 294 13.84 34.97 -23.19
C SER A 294 13.97 33.45 -23.16
N VAL A 295 14.22 32.85 -24.33
CA VAL A 295 14.54 31.42 -24.45
C VAL A 295 15.71 31.03 -23.53
N ASP A 296 16.79 31.82 -23.55
CA ASP A 296 17.99 31.57 -22.74
C ASP A 296 17.68 31.59 -21.23
N LEU A 297 16.83 32.51 -20.77
CA LEU A 297 16.45 32.59 -19.37
C LEU A 297 15.57 31.40 -18.96
N ILE A 298 14.62 31.00 -19.80
CA ILE A 298 13.78 29.82 -19.55
C ILE A 298 14.65 28.56 -19.48
N GLN A 299 15.57 28.38 -20.42
CA GLN A 299 16.50 27.24 -20.41
C GLN A 299 17.39 27.22 -19.16
N ALA A 300 17.97 28.36 -18.78
CA ALA A 300 18.77 28.48 -17.56
C ALA A 300 17.95 28.24 -16.28
N THR A 301 16.64 28.52 -16.32
CA THR A 301 15.71 28.30 -15.20
C THR A 301 15.31 26.83 -15.06
N LEU A 302 15.10 26.13 -16.17
CA LEU A 302 14.76 24.69 -16.18
C LEU A 302 15.90 23.79 -15.68
N GLN A 303 17.12 24.31 -15.58
CA GLN A 303 18.28 23.61 -15.03
C GLN A 303 18.39 23.69 -13.50
N ARG A 304 17.47 24.41 -12.84
CA ARG A 304 17.47 24.65 -11.39
C ARG A 304 16.76 23.55 -10.61
N GLY A 305 17.07 23.46 -9.33
CA GLY A 305 16.70 22.36 -8.42
C GLY A 305 15.23 22.32 -8.03
N VAL A 306 14.38 23.17 -8.63
CA VAL A 306 12.92 23.05 -8.54
C VAL A 306 12.33 22.26 -9.71
N PHE A 307 13.14 21.93 -10.72
CA PHE A 307 12.76 21.17 -11.90
C PHE A 307 13.45 19.80 -11.96
N SER A 308 12.75 18.84 -12.57
CA SER A 308 13.19 17.47 -12.79
C SER A 308 13.15 17.11 -14.28
N PRO A 309 14.28 16.74 -14.90
CA PRO A 309 14.28 16.21 -16.25
C PRO A 309 13.87 14.73 -16.25
N LEU A 310 12.91 14.35 -17.09
CA LEU A 310 12.49 12.94 -17.24
C LEU A 310 13.46 12.10 -18.08
N GLY A 311 14.49 12.73 -18.64
CA GLY A 311 15.46 12.05 -19.49
C GLY A 311 14.96 11.76 -20.90
N ASP A 312 13.75 12.18 -21.30
CA ASP A 312 13.21 12.04 -22.66
C ASP A 312 13.08 13.38 -23.44
N GLY A 313 13.28 14.52 -22.78
CA GLY A 313 13.13 15.87 -23.33
C GLY A 313 12.03 16.69 -22.63
N ARG A 314 11.18 16.01 -21.87
CA ARG A 314 10.22 16.62 -20.95
C ARG A 314 10.90 16.98 -19.64
N ILE A 315 10.49 18.11 -19.08
CA ILE A 315 10.91 18.62 -17.78
C ILE A 315 9.65 18.94 -16.98
N MET A 316 9.57 18.52 -15.73
CA MET A 316 8.48 18.85 -14.81
C MET A 316 9.00 19.57 -13.56
N PHE A 317 8.11 20.05 -12.69
CA PHE A 317 8.52 20.40 -11.33
C PHE A 317 8.91 19.15 -10.56
N SER A 318 9.98 19.25 -9.77
CA SER A 318 10.46 18.14 -8.94
C SER A 318 9.44 17.67 -7.90
N HIS A 319 8.52 18.54 -7.52
CA HIS A 319 7.44 18.24 -6.58
C HIS A 319 6.22 19.11 -6.93
N ALA A 320 5.01 18.56 -6.82
CA ALA A 320 3.77 19.28 -7.15
C ALA A 320 3.63 20.59 -6.37
N MET A 321 3.87 20.54 -5.05
CA MET A 321 3.81 21.73 -4.20
C MET A 321 4.83 22.83 -4.54
N TYR A 322 5.96 22.50 -5.18
CA TYR A 322 6.86 23.54 -5.70
C TYR A 322 6.16 24.30 -6.83
N GLY A 323 5.50 23.57 -7.73
CA GLY A 323 4.68 24.10 -8.80
C GLY A 323 3.56 24.99 -8.25
N ASP A 324 2.78 24.50 -7.28
CA ASP A 324 1.67 25.25 -6.69
C ASP A 324 2.12 26.55 -6.03
N PHE A 325 3.18 26.49 -5.20
CA PHE A 325 3.74 27.67 -4.55
C PHE A 325 4.24 28.71 -5.58
N LEU A 326 4.98 28.25 -6.60
CA LEU A 326 5.50 29.10 -7.66
C LEU A 326 4.39 29.67 -8.56
N ALA A 327 3.34 28.91 -8.82
CA ALA A 327 2.17 29.38 -9.55
C ALA A 327 1.44 30.45 -8.75
N ALA A 328 1.23 30.28 -7.44
CA ALA A 328 0.64 31.30 -6.58
C ALA A 328 1.50 32.58 -6.53
N PHE A 329 2.83 32.44 -6.46
CA PHE A 329 3.74 33.57 -6.59
C PHE A 329 3.63 34.24 -7.97
N GLY A 330 3.43 33.45 -9.03
CA GLY A 330 3.16 33.90 -10.39
C GLY A 330 1.85 34.68 -10.51
N PHE A 331 0.74 34.17 -9.95
CA PHE A 331 -0.55 34.86 -9.86
C PHE A 331 -0.39 36.24 -9.23
N ARG A 332 0.29 36.29 -8.07
CA ARG A 332 0.56 37.55 -7.37
C ARG A 332 1.40 38.53 -8.18
N THR A 333 2.36 38.03 -8.96
CA THR A 333 3.35 38.86 -9.66
C THR A 333 2.87 39.33 -11.02
N PHE A 334 2.14 38.49 -11.76
CA PHE A 334 1.86 38.69 -13.18
C PHE A 334 0.37 38.88 -13.49
N ILE A 335 -0.54 38.42 -12.62
CA ILE A 335 -1.98 38.48 -12.85
C ILE A 335 -2.62 39.58 -11.98
N PRO A 336 -3.38 40.52 -12.55
CA PRO A 336 -4.14 41.49 -11.77
C PRO A 336 -5.14 40.81 -10.82
N GLU A 337 -5.20 41.27 -9.56
CA GLU A 337 -6.03 40.69 -8.48
C GLU A 337 -7.50 40.48 -8.88
N GLN A 338 -8.06 41.42 -9.63
CA GLN A 338 -9.44 41.36 -10.13
C GLN A 338 -9.76 40.12 -11.01
N ASN A 339 -8.73 39.46 -11.56
CA ASN A 339 -8.87 38.28 -12.41
C ASN A 339 -8.61 36.98 -11.66
N TRP A 340 -8.15 37.01 -10.41
CA TRP A 340 -7.80 35.79 -9.67
C TRP A 340 -9.01 34.88 -9.49
N THR A 341 -10.15 35.45 -9.06
CA THR A 341 -11.40 34.70 -8.87
C THR A 341 -11.84 33.99 -10.15
N SER A 342 -11.84 34.67 -11.30
CA SER A 342 -12.24 34.06 -12.58
C SER A 342 -11.31 32.96 -13.10
N LEU A 343 -10.06 32.93 -12.60
CA LEU A 343 -9.06 31.94 -12.99
C LEU A 343 -8.93 30.81 -11.98
N LEU A 344 -9.29 31.02 -10.72
CA LEU A 344 -9.24 29.99 -9.68
C LEU A 344 -10.58 29.28 -9.51
N LEU A 345 -11.69 30.01 -9.58
CA LEU A 345 -13.03 29.48 -9.35
C LEU A 345 -13.72 29.11 -10.66
N ASN A 346 -14.51 28.05 -10.61
CA ASN A 346 -15.44 27.67 -11.65
C ASN A 346 -16.75 28.49 -11.54
N GLY A 347 -17.71 28.22 -12.42
CA GLY A 347 -19.00 28.92 -12.45
C GLY A 347 -19.93 28.68 -11.24
N GLN A 348 -19.50 27.88 -10.25
CA GLN A 348 -20.23 27.55 -9.02
C GLN A 348 -19.52 28.09 -7.77
N ASP A 349 -18.56 29.00 -7.93
CA ASP A 349 -17.72 29.52 -6.84
C ASP A 349 -16.93 28.41 -6.10
N VAL A 350 -16.52 27.36 -6.83
CA VAL A 350 -15.65 26.28 -6.32
C VAL A 350 -14.30 26.36 -7.03
N VAL A 351 -13.21 26.18 -6.30
CA VAL A 351 -11.85 26.16 -6.85
C VAL A 351 -11.70 24.98 -7.82
N PHE A 352 -11.09 25.20 -8.98
CA PHE A 352 -10.74 24.09 -9.88
C PHE A 352 -9.81 23.11 -9.15
N PRO A 353 -10.07 21.79 -9.16
CA PRO A 353 -9.24 20.82 -8.43
C PRO A 353 -7.74 20.92 -8.73
N GLN A 354 -7.36 21.21 -9.99
CA GLN A 354 -5.97 21.38 -10.40
C GLN A 354 -5.31 22.66 -9.87
N ARG A 355 -6.07 23.54 -9.22
CA ARG A 355 -5.65 24.87 -8.73
C ARG A 355 -5.88 25.04 -7.24
N GLU A 356 -6.31 23.99 -6.54
CA GLU A 356 -6.53 24.01 -5.09
C GLU A 356 -5.24 24.39 -4.33
N GLY A 357 -4.12 23.71 -4.62
CA GLY A 357 -2.82 24.04 -4.03
C GLY A 357 -2.39 25.50 -4.30
N ILE A 358 -2.70 26.02 -5.49
CA ILE A 358 -2.43 27.42 -5.84
C ILE A 358 -3.28 28.37 -5.00
N ALA A 359 -4.57 28.08 -4.82
CA ALA A 359 -5.48 28.89 -4.02
C ALA A 359 -5.04 28.93 -2.55
N VAL A 360 -4.61 27.79 -1.99
CA VAL A 360 -4.06 27.66 -0.63
C VAL A 360 -2.84 28.55 -0.43
N TRP A 361 -1.89 28.57 -1.37
CA TRP A 361 -0.74 29.45 -1.25
C TRP A 361 -1.08 30.92 -1.49
N LEU A 362 -1.98 31.21 -2.44
CA LEU A 362 -2.30 32.58 -2.83
C LEU A 362 -3.05 33.35 -1.74
N GLU A 363 -3.94 32.69 -1.01
CA GLU A 363 -4.71 33.34 0.07
C GLU A 363 -3.81 33.85 1.21
N THR A 364 -2.64 33.23 1.42
CA THR A 364 -1.67 33.71 2.42
C THR A 364 -1.18 35.15 2.15
N TYR A 365 -1.34 35.63 0.90
CA TYR A 365 -1.04 37.00 0.48
C TYR A 365 -2.25 37.93 0.48
N ASP A 366 -3.47 37.39 0.42
CA ASP A 366 -4.70 38.18 0.27
C ASP A 366 -5.81 37.77 1.22
N LYS A 367 -6.15 38.69 2.13
CA LYS A 367 -7.19 38.49 3.15
C LYS A 367 -8.58 38.31 2.55
N LYS A 368 -8.84 38.90 1.38
CA LYS A 368 -10.15 38.82 0.74
C LYS A 368 -10.38 37.42 0.18
N LEU A 369 -9.40 36.87 -0.54
CA LEU A 369 -9.42 35.50 -1.04
C LEU A 369 -9.51 34.48 0.10
N ARG A 370 -8.77 34.67 1.19
CA ARG A 370 -8.89 33.83 2.40
C ARG A 370 -10.31 33.78 2.92
N LYS A 371 -10.94 34.95 3.05
CA LYS A 371 -12.32 35.04 3.51
C LYS A 371 -13.27 34.31 2.56
N THR A 372 -13.09 34.50 1.25
CA THR A 372 -13.87 33.77 0.24
C THR A 372 -13.71 32.27 0.38
N LEU A 373 -12.48 31.75 0.45
CA LEU A 373 -12.21 30.31 0.61
C LEU A 373 -12.83 29.75 1.90
N SER A 374 -12.80 30.52 3.00
CA SER A 374 -13.39 30.08 4.27
C SER A 374 -14.91 29.93 4.21
N GLU A 375 -15.58 30.60 3.26
CA GLU A 375 -17.03 30.52 3.07
C GLU A 375 -17.42 29.42 2.07
N ILE A 376 -16.60 29.17 1.04
CA ILE A 376 -16.92 28.24 -0.06
C ILE A 376 -16.32 26.83 0.10
N GLN A 377 -15.08 26.74 0.61
CA GLN A 377 -14.29 25.50 0.73
C GLN A 377 -13.31 25.59 1.91
N PRO A 378 -13.81 25.62 3.16
CA PRO A 378 -12.97 25.77 4.35
C PRO A 378 -11.94 24.65 4.50
N GLU A 379 -12.18 23.46 3.94
CA GLU A 379 -11.26 22.32 3.96
C GLU A 379 -9.90 22.61 3.35
N LEU A 380 -9.82 23.49 2.34
CA LEU A 380 -8.55 23.88 1.71
C LEU A 380 -7.63 24.64 2.68
N LEU A 381 -8.21 25.34 3.65
CA LEU A 381 -7.47 26.19 4.59
C LEU A 381 -6.82 25.40 5.72
N LEU A 382 -7.08 24.09 5.82
CA LEU A 382 -6.39 23.19 6.74
C LEU A 382 -4.96 22.87 6.29
N GLU A 383 -4.66 23.00 5.00
CA GLU A 383 -3.36 22.61 4.40
C GLU A 383 -2.20 23.52 4.82
N ALA A 384 -2.46 24.80 5.13
CA ALA A 384 -1.45 25.76 5.56
C ALA A 384 -1.63 26.18 7.03
N ALA A 385 -0.55 26.04 7.82
CA ALA A 385 -0.57 26.36 9.25
C ALA A 385 -0.83 27.86 9.50
N ASP A 386 -0.25 28.73 8.65
CA ASP A 386 -0.46 30.18 8.68
C ASP A 386 -1.95 30.54 8.48
N SER A 387 -2.67 29.77 7.66
CA SER A 387 -4.09 29.96 7.34
C SER A 387 -4.94 29.70 8.57
N VAL A 388 -4.75 28.55 9.21
CA VAL A 388 -5.45 28.19 10.44
C VAL A 388 -5.19 29.22 11.54
N GLN A 389 -3.93 29.64 11.72
CA GLN A 389 -3.57 30.65 12.73
C GLN A 389 -4.21 32.02 12.42
N ALA A 390 -4.26 32.42 11.15
CA ALA A 390 -4.80 33.73 10.78
C ALA A 390 -6.34 33.79 10.84
N ILE A 391 -7.02 32.65 10.68
CA ILE A 391 -8.49 32.53 10.78
C ILE A 391 -8.92 32.36 12.24
N GLY A 392 -8.15 31.57 12.99
CA GLY A 392 -8.53 31.04 14.30
C GLY A 392 -8.97 29.57 14.16
N PRO A 393 -8.32 28.63 14.87
CA PRO A 393 -8.71 27.21 14.89
C PRO A 393 -10.21 27.00 15.15
N GLU A 394 -10.80 27.77 16.06
CA GLU A 394 -12.20 27.71 16.45
C GLU A 394 -13.15 28.18 15.34
N VAL A 395 -12.76 29.22 14.61
CA VAL A 395 -13.55 29.77 13.50
C VAL A 395 -13.53 28.79 12.33
N LEU A 396 -12.36 28.25 12.01
CA LEU A 396 -12.22 27.26 10.95
C LEU A 396 -12.93 25.95 11.30
N CYS A 397 -12.84 25.49 12.55
CA CYS A 397 -13.58 24.31 13.00
C CYS A 397 -15.09 24.48 12.81
N ASN A 398 -15.65 25.63 13.20
CA ASN A 398 -17.07 25.89 12.99
C ASN A 398 -17.44 25.93 11.50
N ALA A 399 -16.64 26.59 10.65
CA ALA A 399 -16.87 26.63 9.21
C ALA A 399 -16.84 25.23 8.57
N LEU A 400 -15.91 24.36 8.99
CA LEU A 400 -15.84 22.97 8.53
C LEU A 400 -17.08 22.16 8.93
N LEU A 401 -17.56 22.34 10.16
CA LEU A 401 -18.77 21.66 10.64
C LEU A 401 -20.02 22.16 9.92
N GLU A 402 -20.15 23.47 9.69
CA GLU A 402 -21.25 24.05 8.89
C GLU A 402 -21.22 23.56 7.43
N HIS A 403 -20.04 23.24 6.90
CA HIS A 403 -19.87 22.76 5.54
C HIS A 403 -19.91 21.22 5.42
N ALA A 404 -19.99 20.49 6.53
CA ALA A 404 -19.82 19.03 6.54
C ALA A 404 -20.80 18.28 5.62
N ASP A 405 -22.04 18.74 5.51
CA ASP A 405 -23.07 18.12 4.66
C ASP A 405 -22.82 18.29 3.16
N ASN A 406 -22.03 19.29 2.76
CA ASN A 406 -21.64 19.48 1.36
C ASN A 406 -20.46 18.59 0.94
N LEU A 407 -19.81 17.94 1.92
CA LEU A 407 -18.66 17.07 1.68
C LEU A 407 -19.10 15.61 1.55
N SER A 408 -18.67 14.97 0.45
CA SER A 408 -18.80 13.51 0.34
C SER A 408 -18.03 12.80 1.46
N HIS A 409 -18.38 11.55 1.75
CA HIS A 409 -17.68 10.75 2.77
C HIS A 409 -16.14 10.72 2.56
N LYS A 410 -15.68 10.68 1.30
CA LYS A 410 -14.23 10.74 0.98
C LYS A 410 -13.62 12.12 1.27
N GLN A 411 -14.33 13.20 0.99
CA GLN A 411 -13.86 14.57 1.27
C GLN A 411 -13.83 14.89 2.77
N ARG A 412 -14.60 14.18 3.60
CA ARG A 412 -14.57 14.33 5.06
C ARG A 412 -13.38 13.64 5.73
N GLN A 413 -12.61 12.82 5.00
CA GLN A 413 -11.34 12.25 5.47
C GLN A 413 -10.21 13.28 5.36
N LEU A 414 -10.38 14.39 6.10
CA LEU A 414 -9.47 15.52 6.07
C LEU A 414 -8.16 15.19 6.80
N SER A 415 -7.05 15.61 6.19
CA SER A 415 -5.73 15.66 6.80
C SER A 415 -5.65 16.86 7.76
N ASN A 416 -4.59 16.92 8.59
CA ASN A 416 -4.24 18.10 9.37
C ASN A 416 -5.28 18.61 10.39
N LEU A 417 -6.31 17.82 10.74
CA LEU A 417 -7.34 18.18 11.72
C LEU A 417 -6.77 18.53 13.11
N HIS A 418 -5.58 18.01 13.46
CA HIS A 418 -4.86 18.35 14.69
C HIS A 418 -4.55 19.86 14.82
N ARG A 419 -4.53 20.61 13.71
CA ARG A 419 -4.31 22.06 13.69
C ARG A 419 -5.49 22.85 14.26
N LEU A 420 -6.66 22.23 14.41
CA LEU A 420 -7.85 22.84 15.02
C LEU A 420 -7.81 22.86 16.55
N LYS A 421 -6.66 22.48 17.15
CA LYS A 421 -6.48 22.38 18.59
C LYS A 421 -6.49 23.75 19.28
N ALA A 422 -7.57 24.06 19.99
CA ALA A 422 -7.75 25.25 20.81
C ALA A 422 -8.85 25.02 21.88
N ASP A 423 -8.73 25.64 23.05
CA ASP A 423 -9.68 25.48 24.16
C ASP A 423 -11.13 25.78 23.75
N GLN A 424 -11.33 26.76 22.86
CA GLN A 424 -12.62 27.19 22.35
C GLN A 424 -13.28 26.15 21.43
N THR A 425 -12.48 25.34 20.73
CA THR A 425 -12.97 24.29 19.82
C THR A 425 -13.74 23.21 20.58
N ILE A 426 -13.38 22.93 21.84
CA ILE A 426 -14.05 21.92 22.67
C ILE A 426 -15.53 22.24 22.84
N GLU A 427 -15.87 23.49 23.18
CA GLU A 427 -17.28 23.89 23.37
C GLU A 427 -18.06 23.91 22.04
N ILE A 428 -17.40 24.20 20.90
CA ILE A 428 -18.01 24.09 19.57
C ILE A 428 -18.38 22.64 19.28
N LEU A 429 -17.42 21.72 19.40
CA LEU A 429 -17.64 20.29 19.15
C LEU A 429 -18.74 19.74 20.07
N LYS A 430 -18.70 20.10 21.36
CA LYS A 430 -19.72 19.71 22.34
C LYS A 430 -21.12 20.17 21.94
N ASN A 431 -21.28 21.40 21.43
CA ASN A 431 -22.59 21.89 20.98
C ASN A 431 -23.15 21.05 19.83
N TYR A 432 -22.33 20.73 18.83
CA TYR A 432 -22.75 19.90 17.70
C TYR A 432 -23.00 18.44 18.11
N LEU A 433 -22.15 17.85 18.96
CA LEU A 433 -22.29 16.47 19.43
C LEU A 433 -23.54 16.24 20.29
N LEU A 434 -24.04 17.28 20.94
CA LEU A 434 -25.25 17.28 21.77
C LEU A 434 -26.51 17.76 21.04
N ASP A 435 -26.39 18.31 19.83
CA ASP A 435 -27.54 18.78 19.05
C ASP A 435 -28.29 17.57 18.46
N PRO A 436 -29.56 17.34 18.85
CA PRO A 436 -30.35 16.24 18.29
C PRO A 436 -30.69 16.39 16.80
N ASN A 437 -30.45 17.58 16.21
CA ASN A 437 -30.69 17.84 14.79
C ASN A 437 -29.40 17.86 13.96
N ALA A 438 -28.22 17.65 14.57
CA ALA A 438 -26.98 17.55 13.82
C ALA A 438 -27.05 16.35 12.87
N SER A 439 -26.65 16.57 11.61
CA SER A 439 -26.60 15.51 10.62
C SER A 439 -25.51 14.48 10.96
N THR A 440 -25.61 13.29 10.39
CA THR A 440 -24.56 12.27 10.51
C THR A 440 -23.21 12.81 10.03
N SER A 441 -23.18 13.62 8.95
CA SER A 441 -21.93 14.19 8.43
C SER A 441 -21.23 15.10 9.42
N VAL A 442 -22.00 15.94 10.12
CA VAL A 442 -21.50 16.85 11.15
C VAL A 442 -20.95 16.08 12.34
N ILE A 443 -21.66 15.03 12.80
CA ILE A 443 -21.22 14.20 13.92
C ILE A 443 -19.95 13.43 13.58
N GLU A 444 -19.86 12.84 12.38
CA GLU A 444 -18.66 12.13 11.92
C GLU A 444 -17.44 13.06 11.88
N LEU A 445 -17.59 14.27 11.32
CA LEU A 445 -16.50 15.25 11.27
C LEU A 445 -16.13 15.78 12.66
N ALA A 446 -17.10 16.07 13.53
CA ALA A 446 -16.85 16.49 14.90
C ALA A 446 -16.10 15.41 15.69
N THR A 447 -16.43 14.13 15.45
CA THR A 447 -15.74 12.99 16.04
C THR A 447 -14.30 12.90 15.54
N ALA A 448 -14.08 13.02 14.24
CA ALA A 448 -12.74 13.03 13.65
C ALA A 448 -11.86 14.18 14.17
N ILE A 449 -12.42 15.39 14.33
CA ILE A 449 -11.72 16.54 14.91
C ILE A 449 -11.37 16.27 16.38
N ALA A 450 -12.31 15.72 17.16
CA ALA A 450 -12.08 15.40 18.56
C ALA A 450 -10.96 14.39 18.76
N GLU A 451 -10.92 13.35 17.92
CA GLU A 451 -9.85 12.35 17.92
C GLU A 451 -8.51 12.95 17.50
N ALA A 452 -8.46 13.69 16.39
CA ALA A 452 -7.23 14.28 15.86
C ALA A 452 -6.61 15.34 16.80
N CYS A 453 -7.44 16.06 17.56
CA CYS A 453 -6.98 17.02 18.57
C CYS A 453 -6.70 16.39 19.94
N GLU A 454 -7.04 15.11 20.14
CA GLU A 454 -6.96 14.37 21.40
C GLU A 454 -7.78 14.98 22.57
N TYR A 455 -9.00 15.48 22.31
CA TYR A 455 -9.86 16.11 23.34
C TYR A 455 -10.51 15.08 24.28
N SER A 456 -9.80 14.71 25.34
CA SER A 456 -10.29 13.74 26.33
C SER A 456 -11.51 14.26 27.11
N GLU A 457 -11.72 15.58 27.16
CA GLU A 457 -12.88 16.25 27.76
C GLU A 457 -14.22 15.86 27.12
N LEU A 458 -14.19 15.41 25.86
CA LEU A 458 -15.38 14.99 25.11
C LEU A 458 -15.67 13.48 25.24
N ALA A 459 -14.77 12.70 25.86
CA ALA A 459 -14.90 11.25 25.94
C ALA A 459 -16.17 10.78 26.68
N GLU A 460 -16.58 11.50 27.74
CA GLU A 460 -17.82 11.20 28.46
C GLU A 460 -19.07 11.44 27.60
N ILE A 461 -19.04 12.45 26.71
CA ILE A 461 -20.13 12.69 25.77
C ILE A 461 -20.21 11.55 24.75
N PHE A 462 -19.07 11.10 24.24
CA PHE A 462 -19.06 9.92 23.36
C PHE A 462 -19.56 8.67 24.08
N ALA A 463 -19.16 8.44 25.33
CA ALA A 463 -19.68 7.33 26.14
C ALA A 463 -21.21 7.41 26.32
N ASP A 464 -21.77 8.59 26.57
CA ASP A 464 -23.23 8.81 26.61
C ASP A 464 -23.90 8.43 25.29
N ARG A 465 -23.27 8.76 24.15
CA ARG A 465 -23.76 8.39 22.81
C ARG A 465 -23.73 6.87 22.60
N VAL A 466 -22.66 6.17 22.97
CA VAL A 466 -22.61 4.69 22.84
C VAL A 466 -23.76 4.02 23.62
N LEU A 467 -24.12 4.57 24.77
CA LEU A 467 -25.16 4.06 25.66
C LEU A 467 -26.58 4.46 25.24
N ASN A 468 -26.73 5.33 24.24
CA ASN A 468 -28.04 5.81 23.79
C ASN A 468 -28.66 4.84 22.77
N LEU A 469 -29.62 4.04 23.22
CA LEU A 469 -30.33 3.06 22.38
C LEU A 469 -31.20 3.69 21.27
N ASN A 470 -31.41 5.01 21.27
CA ASN A 470 -32.14 5.69 20.19
C ASN A 470 -31.24 6.05 18.99
N LEU A 471 -29.91 5.96 19.14
CA LEU A 471 -28.99 6.14 18.04
C LEU A 471 -28.86 4.85 17.24
N SER A 472 -28.54 4.98 15.95
CA SER A 472 -28.25 3.83 15.11
C SER A 472 -27.01 3.07 15.60
N LEU A 473 -26.89 1.79 15.24
CA LEU A 473 -25.71 0.99 15.58
C LEU A 473 -24.42 1.65 15.08
N SER A 474 -24.41 2.17 13.84
CA SER A 474 -23.25 2.85 13.25
C SER A 474 -22.77 4.02 14.12
N GLU A 475 -23.68 4.91 14.52
CA GLU A 475 -23.34 6.07 15.35
C GLU A 475 -22.81 5.67 16.73
N ARG A 476 -23.32 4.56 17.29
CA ARG A 476 -22.84 4.02 18.57
C ARG A 476 -21.44 3.41 18.44
N VAL A 477 -21.17 2.72 17.33
CA VAL A 477 -19.85 2.15 17.02
C VAL A 477 -18.81 3.26 16.80
N ASP A 478 -19.14 4.30 16.03
CA ASP A 478 -18.25 5.44 15.80
C ASP A 478 -17.90 6.17 17.11
N ALA A 479 -18.90 6.42 17.96
CA ALA A 479 -18.69 6.98 19.28
C ALA A 479 -17.83 6.06 20.18
N ALA A 480 -17.99 4.74 20.08
CA ALA A 480 -17.18 3.79 20.84
C ALA A 480 -15.71 3.80 20.38
N TYR A 481 -15.45 3.97 19.08
CA TYR A 481 -14.11 4.17 18.55
C TYR A 481 -13.45 5.44 19.10
N ALA A 482 -14.21 6.53 19.19
CA ALA A 482 -13.74 7.77 19.78
C ALA A 482 -13.36 7.58 21.26
N VAL A 483 -14.21 6.95 22.07
CA VAL A 483 -13.89 6.63 23.48
C VAL A 483 -12.63 5.77 23.58
N ARG A 484 -12.45 4.80 22.68
CA ARG A 484 -11.25 3.94 22.66
C ARG A 484 -9.98 4.76 22.42
N ARG A 485 -10.01 5.67 21.46
CA ARG A 485 -8.86 6.48 21.02
C ARG A 485 -8.52 7.61 22.01
N LEU A 486 -9.52 8.19 22.67
CA LEU A 486 -9.33 9.24 23.66
C LEU A 486 -8.75 8.68 24.98
N LYS A 487 -8.00 9.52 25.70
CA LYS A 487 -7.27 9.14 26.92
C LYS A 487 -8.10 9.40 28.19
N ASP A 488 -9.36 8.98 28.18
CA ASP A 488 -10.24 9.07 29.35
C ASP A 488 -10.62 7.69 29.92
N GLU A 489 -10.19 7.46 31.16
CA GLU A 489 -10.32 6.18 31.85
C GLU A 489 -11.74 5.93 32.40
N ASN A 490 -12.51 6.98 32.67
CA ASN A 490 -13.88 6.83 33.16
C ASN A 490 -14.83 6.47 32.02
N ALA A 491 -14.71 7.15 30.88
CA ALA A 491 -15.47 6.88 29.67
C ALA A 491 -15.26 5.44 29.18
N LYS A 492 -14.01 4.96 29.14
CA LYS A 492 -13.68 3.56 28.82
C LYS A 492 -14.31 2.58 29.79
N ARG A 493 -14.22 2.85 31.10
CA ARG A 493 -14.85 2.00 32.14
C ARG A 493 -16.36 1.92 31.98
N ARG A 494 -17.03 3.00 31.57
CA ARG A 494 -18.49 3.01 31.35
C ARG A 494 -18.91 2.09 30.23
N LEU A 495 -18.10 1.91 29.18
CA LEU A 495 -18.43 1.00 28.08
C LEU A 495 -18.61 -0.45 28.54
N LYS A 496 -17.92 -0.87 29.61
CA LYS A 496 -18.08 -2.21 30.19
C LYS A 496 -19.53 -2.55 30.54
N GLN A 497 -20.36 -1.57 30.90
CA GLN A 497 -21.77 -1.81 31.28
C GLN A 497 -22.66 -2.24 30.10
N LEU A 498 -22.17 -2.16 28.87
CA LEU A 498 -22.84 -2.69 27.68
C LEU A 498 -22.72 -4.21 27.57
N LEU A 499 -21.77 -4.83 28.28
CA LEU A 499 -21.57 -6.27 28.23
C LEU A 499 -22.55 -7.00 29.16
N PRO A 500 -23.20 -8.10 28.72
CA PRO A 500 -23.14 -8.66 27.37
C PRO A 500 -24.00 -7.89 26.36
N ILE A 501 -23.56 -7.83 25.10
CA ILE A 501 -24.31 -7.23 23.99
C ILE A 501 -25.12 -8.34 23.30
N ASP A 502 -26.39 -8.04 22.98
CA ASP A 502 -27.26 -8.97 22.27
C ASP A 502 -26.81 -9.12 20.80
N PRO A 503 -26.56 -10.35 20.31
CA PRO A 503 -26.28 -10.60 18.90
C PRO A 503 -27.28 -9.99 17.92
N GLU A 504 -28.57 -9.88 18.29
CA GLU A 504 -29.59 -9.26 17.43
C GLU A 504 -29.38 -7.75 17.25
N ASP A 505 -28.80 -7.08 18.26
CA ASP A 505 -28.52 -5.64 18.25
C ASP A 505 -27.16 -5.29 17.63
N ASP A 506 -26.27 -6.29 17.46
CA ASP A 506 -24.93 -6.15 16.91
C ASP A 506 -24.58 -7.33 15.96
N PRO A 507 -25.24 -7.43 14.78
CA PRO A 507 -25.15 -8.60 13.90
C PRO A 507 -23.75 -8.84 13.29
N GLU A 508 -22.84 -7.88 13.45
CA GLU A 508 -21.47 -7.89 12.92
C GLU A 508 -20.40 -7.92 14.03
N ASP A 509 -20.82 -8.00 15.30
CA ASP A 509 -19.97 -7.95 16.50
C ASP A 509 -19.10 -6.67 16.59
N ASP A 510 -19.48 -5.58 15.93
CA ASP A 510 -18.65 -4.39 15.79
C ASP A 510 -18.66 -3.54 17.05
N LEU A 511 -19.83 -3.44 17.70
CA LEU A 511 -19.94 -2.77 18.99
C LEU A 511 -19.27 -3.60 20.08
N LEU A 512 -19.48 -4.92 20.10
CA LEU A 512 -18.80 -5.86 21.00
C LEU A 512 -17.28 -5.74 20.88
N GLY A 513 -16.77 -5.82 19.65
CA GLY A 513 -15.36 -5.67 19.37
C GLY A 513 -14.80 -4.35 19.88
N THR A 514 -15.48 -3.25 19.61
CA THR A 514 -15.00 -1.92 20.02
C THR A 514 -15.00 -1.76 21.55
N VAL A 515 -16.03 -2.26 22.24
CA VAL A 515 -16.12 -2.26 23.71
C VAL A 515 -15.00 -3.11 24.32
N LEU A 516 -14.75 -4.32 23.79
CA LEU A 516 -13.66 -5.18 24.26
C LEU A 516 -12.30 -4.52 24.06
N ARG A 517 -12.06 -3.90 22.90
CA ARG A 517 -10.80 -3.17 22.62
C ARG A 517 -10.60 -1.93 23.49
N ALA A 518 -11.68 -1.31 23.98
CA ALA A 518 -11.61 -0.16 24.88
C ALA A 518 -11.42 -0.59 26.35
N CYS A 519 -11.99 -1.72 26.75
CA CYS A 519 -12.00 -2.17 28.14
C CYS A 519 -10.85 -3.13 28.49
N TRP A 520 -10.44 -4.01 27.58
CA TRP A 520 -9.35 -4.95 27.81
C TRP A 520 -7.98 -4.30 27.59
N PRO A 521 -6.95 -4.56 28.43
CA PRO A 521 -6.93 -5.41 29.63
C PRO A 521 -7.18 -4.66 30.96
N VAL A 522 -7.42 -3.34 30.92
CA VAL A 522 -7.40 -2.50 32.13
C VAL A 522 -8.69 -2.61 32.96
N TYR A 523 -9.84 -2.76 32.31
CA TYR A 523 -11.18 -2.74 32.92
C TYR A 523 -11.90 -4.09 32.90
N LEU A 524 -11.38 -5.05 32.14
CA LEU A 524 -11.89 -6.43 32.08
C LEU A 524 -10.85 -7.39 32.64
N THR A 525 -11.25 -8.22 33.59
CA THR A 525 -10.40 -9.33 34.04
C THR A 525 -10.42 -10.47 33.02
N SER A 526 -9.46 -11.40 33.09
CA SER A 526 -9.47 -12.57 32.20
C SER A 526 -10.71 -13.45 32.36
N GLU A 527 -11.31 -13.46 33.56
CA GLU A 527 -12.54 -14.21 33.85
C GLU A 527 -13.74 -13.56 33.18
N GLU A 528 -13.84 -12.23 33.24
CA GLU A 528 -14.89 -11.48 32.55
C GLU A 528 -14.70 -11.53 31.03
N LEU A 529 -13.45 -11.49 30.54
CA LEU A 529 -13.14 -11.56 29.12
C LEU A 529 -13.68 -12.84 28.49
N ILE A 530 -13.41 -14.01 29.08
CA ILE A 530 -13.80 -15.31 28.50
C ILE A 530 -15.31 -15.48 28.39
N ASP A 531 -16.09 -14.82 29.27
CA ASP A 531 -17.56 -14.83 29.23
C ASP A 531 -18.11 -14.04 28.02
N HIS A 532 -17.28 -13.19 27.42
CA HIS A 532 -17.63 -12.36 26.26
C HIS A 532 -16.91 -12.79 24.97
N LEU A 533 -16.05 -13.81 25.02
CA LEU A 533 -15.45 -14.41 23.82
C LEU A 533 -16.46 -15.37 23.15
N VAL A 534 -17.30 -14.81 22.28
CA VAL A 534 -18.29 -15.54 21.48
C VAL A 534 -17.79 -15.85 20.06
N LYS A 535 -18.27 -16.92 19.44
CA LYS A 535 -17.92 -17.20 18.03
C LYS A 535 -18.45 -16.04 17.15
N PRO A 536 -17.64 -15.49 16.22
CA PRO A 536 -18.11 -14.41 15.36
C PRO A 536 -19.40 -14.77 14.63
N GLN A 537 -20.38 -13.86 14.62
CA GLN A 537 -21.66 -14.06 13.97
C GLN A 537 -21.52 -14.18 12.45
N ARG A 538 -20.58 -13.41 11.88
CA ARG A 538 -20.20 -13.48 10.46
C ARG A 538 -18.71 -13.78 10.34
N SER A 539 -18.38 -15.01 9.97
CA SER A 539 -16.99 -15.49 9.92
C SER A 539 -16.10 -14.76 8.89
N ASN A 540 -16.70 -14.17 7.87
CA ASN A 540 -16.01 -13.41 6.81
C ASN A 540 -16.04 -11.89 7.02
N TYR A 541 -16.67 -11.40 8.09
CA TYR A 541 -16.71 -9.97 8.38
C TYR A 541 -15.41 -9.52 9.07
N MET A 542 -14.73 -8.54 8.46
CA MET A 542 -13.48 -8.00 8.97
C MET A 542 -13.74 -6.73 9.79
N GLY A 543 -14.38 -6.91 10.95
CA GLY A 543 -14.77 -5.83 11.87
C GLY A 543 -13.90 -5.70 13.12
N ALA A 544 -14.36 -4.86 14.06
CA ALA A 544 -13.71 -4.56 15.33
C ALA A 544 -13.41 -5.83 16.15
N TYR A 545 -14.35 -6.76 16.22
CA TYR A 545 -14.20 -7.98 17.02
C TYR A 545 -13.25 -8.99 16.37
N SER A 546 -13.33 -9.13 15.05
CA SER A 546 -12.34 -9.92 14.30
C SER A 546 -10.93 -9.38 14.52
N TYR A 547 -10.76 -8.05 14.48
CA TYR A 547 -9.48 -7.40 14.74
C TYR A 547 -9.00 -7.61 16.19
N PHE A 548 -9.92 -7.54 17.16
CA PHE A 548 -9.62 -7.81 18.57
C PHE A 548 -9.07 -9.22 18.76
N LEU A 549 -9.73 -10.24 18.20
CA LEU A 549 -9.32 -11.64 18.31
C LEU A 549 -7.98 -11.93 17.62
N GLN A 550 -7.75 -11.32 16.46
CA GLN A 550 -6.58 -11.61 15.62
C GLN A 550 -5.33 -10.81 16.01
N TYR A 551 -5.50 -9.58 16.52
CA TYR A 551 -4.39 -8.65 16.72
C TYR A 551 -4.32 -8.11 18.15
N ASP A 552 -5.36 -7.44 18.64
CA ASP A 552 -5.27 -6.67 19.89
C ASP A 552 -5.12 -7.60 21.11
N LEU A 553 -5.96 -8.64 21.21
CA LEU A 553 -5.89 -9.60 22.31
C LEU A 553 -4.55 -10.35 22.27
N PRO A 554 -4.12 -11.00 21.17
CA PRO A 554 -2.79 -11.62 21.07
C PRO A 554 -1.65 -10.69 21.48
N ALA A 555 -1.59 -9.47 20.94
CA ALA A 555 -0.54 -8.50 21.24
C ALA A 555 -0.50 -8.11 22.73
N SER A 556 -1.66 -8.09 23.39
CA SER A 556 -1.75 -7.76 24.82
C SER A 556 -1.38 -8.92 25.76
N LEU A 557 -1.37 -10.17 25.28
CA LEU A 557 -1.20 -11.35 26.15
C LEU A 557 0.13 -11.34 26.90
N GLU A 558 1.22 -10.91 26.27
CA GLU A 558 2.54 -10.94 26.92
C GLU A 558 2.63 -10.03 28.15
N SER A 559 1.99 -8.86 28.08
CA SER A 559 2.03 -7.83 29.12
C SER A 559 0.90 -7.96 30.14
N SER A 560 -0.23 -8.55 29.76
CA SER A 560 -1.42 -8.70 30.62
C SER A 560 -1.48 -10.04 31.37
N LEU A 561 -0.83 -11.10 30.87
CA LEU A 561 -0.84 -12.40 31.53
C LEU A 561 0.13 -12.46 32.72
N ASP A 562 -0.35 -13.03 33.82
CA ASP A 562 0.42 -13.56 34.93
C ASP A 562 0.10 -15.05 35.15
N LYS A 563 0.72 -15.66 36.17
CA LYS A 563 0.54 -17.08 36.47
C LYS A 563 -0.89 -17.44 36.89
N ASP A 564 -1.64 -16.51 37.48
CA ASP A 564 -2.96 -16.79 38.05
C ASP A 564 -4.02 -16.69 36.96
N ASN A 565 -3.94 -15.67 36.10
CA ASN A 565 -4.85 -15.50 34.98
C ASN A 565 -4.51 -16.40 33.75
N ALA A 566 -3.26 -16.89 33.64
CA ALA A 566 -2.89 -17.90 32.66
C ALA A 566 -3.69 -19.20 32.82
N ILE A 567 -4.04 -19.58 34.06
CA ILE A 567 -4.87 -20.76 34.32
C ILE A 567 -6.26 -20.59 33.69
N VAL A 568 -6.85 -19.41 33.83
CA VAL A 568 -8.19 -19.09 33.30
C VAL A 568 -8.18 -19.16 31.77
N LEU A 569 -7.27 -18.42 31.13
CA LEU A 569 -7.19 -18.33 29.68
C LEU A 569 -6.74 -19.65 29.03
N LEU A 570 -5.81 -20.37 29.65
CA LEU A 570 -5.40 -21.68 29.16
C LEU A 570 -6.53 -22.70 29.28
N THR A 571 -7.34 -22.64 30.34
CA THR A 571 -8.53 -23.50 30.48
C THR A 571 -9.54 -23.23 29.36
N TRP A 572 -9.77 -21.96 29.00
CA TRP A 572 -10.58 -21.59 27.84
C TRP A 572 -9.96 -22.12 26.53
N ALA A 573 -8.65 -21.92 26.33
CA ALA A 573 -7.94 -22.34 25.13
C ALA A 573 -8.04 -23.85 24.86
N LEU A 574 -8.05 -24.69 25.91
CA LEU A 574 -8.22 -26.13 25.78
C LEU A 574 -9.53 -26.56 25.11
N ASN A 575 -10.55 -25.70 25.09
CA ASN A 575 -11.80 -25.97 24.39
C ASN A 575 -11.67 -25.83 22.88
N TYR A 576 -10.69 -25.07 22.38
CA TYR A 576 -10.53 -24.75 20.95
C TYR A 576 -9.18 -25.18 20.37
N ILE A 577 -8.25 -25.72 21.19
CA ILE A 577 -6.90 -26.16 20.77
C ILE A 577 -6.88 -27.22 19.65
N HIS A 578 -8.02 -27.86 19.39
CA HIS A 578 -8.21 -28.86 18.35
C HIS A 578 -8.75 -28.28 17.02
N GLU A 579 -9.28 -27.04 17.03
CA GLU A 579 -9.75 -26.36 15.83
C GLU A 579 -8.53 -25.87 15.02
N GLY A 580 -8.54 -25.96 13.68
CA GLY A 580 -7.39 -25.60 12.85
C GLY A 580 -7.14 -24.09 12.74
N ASP A 581 -5.88 -23.66 12.65
CA ASP A 581 -5.48 -22.24 12.60
C ASP A 581 -6.04 -21.48 11.39
N LEU A 582 -6.25 -22.18 10.26
CA LEU A 582 -6.78 -21.59 9.02
C LEU A 582 -8.31 -21.51 9.00
N SER A 583 -9.00 -22.36 9.76
CA SER A 583 -10.46 -22.49 9.73
C SER A 583 -11.15 -21.85 10.94
N SER A 584 -10.41 -21.45 11.98
CA SER A 584 -10.98 -20.87 13.19
C SER A 584 -10.08 -19.79 13.81
N SER A 585 -10.66 -18.61 14.03
CA SER A 585 -10.04 -17.53 14.83
C SER A 585 -9.83 -17.96 16.28
N PHE A 586 -10.72 -18.78 16.83
CA PHE A 586 -10.63 -19.31 18.19
C PHE A 586 -9.55 -20.38 18.32
N GLY A 587 -9.41 -21.26 17.33
CA GLY A 587 -8.31 -22.23 17.29
C GLY A 587 -6.95 -21.53 17.29
N ARG A 588 -6.81 -20.48 16.47
CA ARG A 588 -5.59 -19.67 16.42
C ARG A 588 -5.32 -18.94 17.73
N LEU A 589 -6.33 -18.30 18.32
CA LEU A 589 -6.20 -17.64 19.61
C LEU A 589 -5.84 -18.64 20.73
N ALA A 590 -6.42 -19.84 20.72
CA ALA A 590 -6.08 -20.89 21.68
C ALA A 590 -4.61 -21.30 21.61
N ARG A 591 -4.05 -21.49 20.40
CA ARG A 591 -2.62 -21.78 20.23
C ARG A 591 -1.72 -20.60 20.59
N THR A 592 -2.18 -19.38 20.34
CA THR A 592 -1.51 -18.14 20.78
C THR A 592 -1.40 -18.11 22.30
N ILE A 593 -2.50 -18.33 23.02
CA ILE A 593 -2.53 -18.41 24.49
C ILE A 593 -1.63 -19.53 24.99
N TYR A 594 -1.70 -20.72 24.36
CA TYR A 594 -0.86 -21.86 24.72
C TYR A 594 0.64 -21.53 24.59
N THR A 595 1.04 -20.93 23.46
CA THR A 595 2.43 -20.52 23.20
C THR A 595 2.92 -19.52 24.24
N VAL A 596 2.14 -18.46 24.54
CA VAL A 596 2.53 -17.45 25.52
C VAL A 596 2.62 -18.03 26.94
N CYS A 597 1.74 -18.97 27.29
CA CYS A 597 1.73 -19.62 28.61
C CYS A 597 2.92 -20.58 28.82
N TRP A 598 3.65 -20.97 27.76
CA TRP A 598 4.78 -21.89 27.87
C TRP A 598 5.87 -21.39 28.82
N LYS A 599 6.06 -20.07 28.96
CA LYS A 599 7.05 -19.48 29.90
C LYS A 599 6.82 -19.89 31.37
N TRP A 600 5.62 -20.36 31.72
CA TRP A 600 5.27 -20.89 33.04
C TRP A 600 5.11 -22.41 33.07
N SER A 601 5.75 -23.13 32.14
CA SER A 601 5.76 -24.59 32.02
C SER A 601 6.17 -25.34 33.31
N LYS A 602 6.84 -24.64 34.23
CA LYS A 602 7.35 -25.18 35.50
C LYS A 602 6.39 -24.97 36.69
N ILE A 603 5.28 -24.24 36.52
CA ILE A 603 4.28 -24.03 37.57
C ILE A 603 3.27 -25.19 37.52
N PRO A 604 3.14 -26.03 38.57
CA PRO A 604 2.41 -27.29 38.49
C PRO A 604 0.98 -27.21 37.94
N ALA A 605 0.22 -26.17 38.32
CA ALA A 605 -1.15 -25.98 37.82
C ALA A 605 -1.18 -25.69 36.30
N ILE A 606 -0.24 -24.89 35.80
CA ILE A 606 -0.13 -24.56 34.38
C ILE A 606 0.48 -25.74 33.61
N THR A 607 1.49 -26.42 34.16
CA THR A 607 2.07 -27.64 33.60
C THR A 607 1.01 -28.69 33.28
N GLN A 608 0.07 -28.90 34.20
CA GLN A 608 -1.04 -29.84 34.01
C GLN A 608 -1.98 -29.43 32.86
N LEU A 609 -2.23 -28.14 32.68
CA LEU A 609 -3.05 -27.63 31.58
C LEU A 609 -2.30 -27.69 30.24
N LEU A 610 -1.02 -27.33 30.20
CA LEU A 610 -0.18 -27.46 29.01
C LEU A 610 -0.10 -28.93 28.57
N ALA A 611 0.12 -29.87 29.50
CA ALA A 611 0.13 -31.29 29.20
C ALA A 611 -1.21 -31.75 28.58
N LYS A 612 -2.35 -31.28 29.09
CA LYS A 612 -3.67 -31.58 28.51
C LYS A 612 -3.83 -30.99 27.11
N GLY A 613 -3.35 -29.77 26.88
CA GLY A 613 -3.40 -29.11 25.58
C GLY A 613 -2.54 -29.83 24.55
N TYR A 614 -1.32 -30.21 24.95
CA TYR A 614 -0.42 -31.01 24.12
C TYR A 614 -1.05 -32.36 23.75
N ALA A 615 -1.64 -33.08 24.72
CA ALA A 615 -2.34 -34.33 24.46
C ALA A 615 -3.50 -34.17 23.47
N LYS A 616 -4.36 -33.16 23.68
CA LYS A 616 -5.49 -32.86 22.76
C LYS A 616 -5.03 -32.52 21.34
N ALA A 617 -3.96 -31.73 21.20
CA ALA A 617 -3.42 -31.38 19.89
C ALA A 617 -2.77 -32.59 19.21
N LEU A 618 -2.04 -33.41 19.96
CA LEU A 618 -1.39 -34.63 19.47
C LEU A 618 -2.42 -35.66 18.95
N ASP A 619 -3.57 -35.81 19.62
CA ASP A 619 -4.67 -36.67 19.19
C ASP A 619 -5.26 -36.25 17.83
N GLN A 620 -5.09 -34.98 17.44
CA GLN A 620 -5.50 -34.45 16.14
C GLN A 620 -4.34 -34.32 15.15
N HIS A 621 -3.17 -34.88 15.46
CA HIS A 621 -1.95 -34.75 14.66
C HIS A 621 -1.52 -33.28 14.43
N GLN A 622 -1.77 -32.41 15.41
CA GLN A 622 -1.47 -30.99 15.34
C GLN A 622 -0.51 -30.54 16.46
N SER A 623 0.12 -29.39 16.25
CA SER A 623 0.88 -28.70 17.30
C SER A 623 -0.06 -27.86 18.17
N PRO A 624 0.14 -27.83 19.50
CA PRO A 624 -0.56 -26.89 20.37
C PRO A 624 0.05 -25.47 20.32
N PHE A 625 1.26 -25.33 19.77
CA PHE A 625 1.93 -24.05 19.59
C PHE A 625 1.47 -23.36 18.31
N LEU A 626 1.32 -22.03 18.38
CA LEU A 626 1.07 -21.13 17.26
C LEU A 626 2.13 -21.30 16.16
N GLN A 627 1.68 -21.41 14.91
CA GLN A 627 2.52 -21.48 13.72
C GLN A 627 2.17 -20.37 12.72
N LEU A 628 3.11 -20.07 11.82
CA LEU A 628 2.88 -19.20 10.67
C LEU A 628 1.97 -19.92 9.66
N ARG A 629 0.99 -19.21 9.10
CA ARG A 629 0.11 -19.73 8.05
C ARG A 629 0.80 -19.79 6.69
N TYR A 630 1.74 -18.87 6.43
CA TYR A 630 2.52 -18.77 5.20
C TYR A 630 3.82 -18.00 5.46
N GLU A 631 4.79 -18.13 4.54
CA GLU A 631 6.04 -17.38 4.61
C GLU A 631 5.77 -15.87 4.48
N GLY A 632 6.25 -15.08 5.45
CA GLY A 632 6.08 -13.62 5.48
C GLY A 632 4.90 -13.12 6.32
N GLU A 633 4.12 -14.00 6.95
CA GLU A 633 3.09 -13.57 7.91
C GLU A 633 3.73 -12.84 9.11
N ARG A 634 3.24 -11.63 9.41
CA ARG A 634 3.66 -10.83 10.56
C ARG A 634 2.76 -11.14 11.75
N ILE A 635 3.36 -11.56 12.88
CA ILE A 635 2.65 -11.79 14.14
C ILE A 635 3.18 -10.82 15.19
N SER A 636 2.27 -10.20 15.95
CA SER A 636 2.59 -9.19 16.97
C SER A 636 3.23 -9.74 18.25
N ILE A 637 3.38 -11.07 18.36
CA ILE A 637 4.01 -11.75 19.50
C ILE A 637 5.21 -12.58 19.01
N PRO A 638 6.25 -12.73 19.85
CA PRO A 638 7.35 -13.64 19.59
C PRO A 638 6.82 -15.06 19.37
N ILE A 639 7.05 -15.60 18.17
CA ILE A 639 6.77 -17.01 17.89
C ILE A 639 7.81 -17.82 18.65
N LEU A 640 7.33 -18.70 19.54
CA LEU A 640 8.21 -19.63 20.22
C LEU A 640 8.78 -20.61 19.18
N THR A 641 10.08 -20.49 18.91
CA THR A 641 10.74 -21.32 17.91
C THR A 641 10.90 -22.75 18.42
N LYS A 642 10.99 -23.70 17.49
CA LYS A 642 11.28 -25.10 17.83
C LYS A 642 12.55 -25.22 18.67
N ASP A 643 13.60 -24.49 18.30
CA ASP A 643 14.87 -24.51 19.02
C ASP A 643 14.73 -23.97 20.46
N ALA A 644 13.97 -22.90 20.67
CA ALA A 644 13.71 -22.37 22.01
C ALA A 644 12.98 -23.39 22.91
N VAL A 645 12.01 -24.15 22.37
CA VAL A 645 11.35 -25.24 23.11
C VAL A 645 12.35 -26.35 23.43
N LEU A 646 13.19 -26.76 22.47
CA LEU A 646 14.18 -27.82 22.66
C LEU A 646 15.23 -27.45 23.73
N GLU A 647 15.63 -26.18 23.79
CA GLU A 647 16.55 -25.64 24.79
C GLU A 647 15.94 -25.60 26.22
N ASP A 648 14.62 -25.44 26.37
CA ASP A 648 13.93 -25.48 27.68
C ASP A 648 13.70 -26.92 28.18
N VAL A 649 14.79 -27.63 28.47
CA VAL A 649 14.77 -29.03 28.94
C VAL A 649 13.89 -29.20 30.17
N GLU A 650 13.99 -28.30 31.15
CA GLU A 650 13.21 -28.38 32.40
C GLU A 650 11.71 -28.22 32.15
N GLY A 651 11.30 -27.23 31.35
CA GLY A 651 9.89 -27.02 31.01
C GLY A 651 9.30 -28.17 30.20
N ARG A 652 10.06 -28.65 29.19
CA ARG A 652 9.68 -29.83 28.40
C ARG A 652 9.45 -31.06 29.29
N PHE A 653 10.38 -31.36 30.19
CA PHE A 653 10.28 -32.54 31.06
C PHE A 653 9.19 -32.41 32.13
N ALA A 654 8.92 -31.20 32.63
CA ALA A 654 7.79 -30.97 33.54
C ALA A 654 6.45 -31.27 32.84
N VAL A 655 6.27 -30.78 31.61
CA VAL A 655 5.07 -31.05 30.80
C VAL A 655 4.99 -32.52 30.40
N LEU A 656 6.11 -33.14 30.02
CA LEU A 656 6.19 -34.57 29.70
C LEU A 656 5.78 -35.44 30.90
N GLU A 657 6.34 -35.20 32.08
CA GLU A 657 6.02 -35.97 33.30
C GLU A 657 4.54 -35.84 33.68
N ALA A 658 3.97 -34.62 33.56
CA ALA A 658 2.54 -34.40 33.74
C ALA A 658 1.69 -35.16 32.71
N LEU A 659 2.11 -35.16 31.43
CA LEU A 659 1.44 -35.89 30.35
C LEU A 659 1.50 -37.40 30.57
N LEU A 660 2.65 -37.94 31.00
CA LEU A 660 2.80 -39.36 31.35
C LEU A 660 1.94 -39.75 32.56
N THR A 661 1.53 -38.81 33.40
CA THR A 661 0.66 -39.10 34.55
C THR A 661 -0.82 -39.30 34.18
N PHE A 662 -1.23 -38.89 32.97
CA PHE A 662 -2.62 -39.11 32.53
C PHE A 662 -2.95 -40.60 32.40
N ARG A 663 -4.15 -40.97 32.89
CA ARG A 663 -4.65 -42.36 32.92
C ARG A 663 -5.22 -42.85 31.57
N THR A 664 -5.24 -42.01 30.54
CA THR A 664 -5.77 -42.38 29.23
C THR A 664 -4.82 -43.37 28.56
N TYR A 665 -5.33 -44.57 28.29
CA TYR A 665 -4.60 -45.69 27.66
C TYR A 665 -4.23 -45.44 26.19
N ASP A 666 -4.69 -44.35 25.57
CA ASP A 666 -4.52 -44.06 24.13
C ASP A 666 -3.48 -42.99 23.81
N LEU A 667 -2.78 -42.42 24.80
CA LEU A 667 -1.68 -41.47 24.52
C LEU A 667 -0.55 -42.21 23.79
N ARG A 668 -0.44 -41.98 22.47
CA ARG A 668 0.64 -42.51 21.64
C ARG A 668 1.93 -41.77 21.97
N ILE A 669 2.55 -42.12 23.10
CA ILE A 669 3.86 -41.58 23.55
C ILE A 669 4.88 -41.66 22.42
N SER A 670 4.81 -42.71 21.60
CA SER A 670 5.63 -42.90 20.40
C SER A 670 5.54 -41.78 19.37
N HIS A 671 4.48 -40.97 19.33
CA HIS A 671 4.31 -39.87 18.38
C HIS A 671 4.98 -38.56 18.84
N ILE A 672 5.32 -38.43 20.13
CA ILE A 672 5.83 -37.18 20.71
C ILE A 672 7.14 -36.71 20.03
N PRO A 673 8.15 -37.57 19.75
CA PRO A 673 9.37 -37.15 19.08
C PRO A 673 9.19 -36.67 17.63
N PHE A 674 8.04 -37.00 17.01
CA PHE A 674 7.72 -36.66 15.63
C PHE A 674 6.84 -35.41 15.51
N SER A 675 6.40 -34.85 16.63
CA SER A 675 5.73 -33.54 16.66
C SER A 675 6.66 -32.44 16.12
N ALA A 676 6.07 -31.39 15.53
CA ALA A 676 6.80 -30.17 15.16
C ALA A 676 7.57 -29.58 16.35
N PHE A 677 7.04 -29.75 17.57
CA PHE A 677 7.62 -29.33 18.85
C PHE A 677 7.71 -30.49 19.83
N PRO A 678 8.72 -31.38 19.73
CA PRO A 678 8.78 -32.58 20.55
C PRO A 678 9.16 -32.26 22.02
N LEU A 679 8.53 -32.96 22.97
CA LEU A 679 8.85 -32.83 24.40
C LEU A 679 10.14 -33.58 24.78
N TYR A 680 10.57 -34.57 24.02
CA TYR A 680 11.84 -35.27 24.23
C TYR A 680 12.44 -35.71 22.89
N THR A 681 13.77 -35.77 22.84
CA THR A 681 14.56 -36.09 21.65
C THR A 681 15.69 -37.05 21.99
N GLN A 682 16.43 -37.52 20.98
CA GLN A 682 17.58 -38.41 21.19
C GLN A 682 18.65 -37.81 22.13
N LYS A 683 18.80 -36.47 22.15
CA LYS A 683 19.75 -35.79 23.06
C LYS A 683 19.39 -35.95 24.53
N ASP A 684 18.13 -36.24 24.84
CA ASP A 684 17.61 -36.35 26.20
C ASP A 684 17.67 -37.78 26.77
N LEU A 685 18.21 -38.76 26.01
CA LEU A 685 18.35 -40.16 26.45
C LEU A 685 18.98 -40.31 27.84
N PRO A 686 20.12 -39.65 28.18
CA PRO A 686 20.70 -39.74 29.52
C PRO A 686 19.70 -39.37 30.63
N LEU A 687 18.94 -38.29 30.42
CA LEU A 687 17.98 -37.79 31.40
C LEU A 687 16.77 -38.72 31.54
N LEU A 688 16.33 -39.35 30.44
CA LEU A 688 15.26 -40.36 30.47
C LEU A 688 15.69 -41.61 31.27
N PHE A 689 16.93 -42.09 31.09
CA PHE A 689 17.50 -43.18 31.88
C PHE A 689 17.56 -42.81 33.37
N ASP A 690 18.05 -41.61 33.69
CA ASP A 690 18.12 -41.13 35.08
C ASP A 690 16.73 -41.11 35.73
N ARG A 691 15.71 -40.62 35.02
CA ARG A 691 14.32 -40.60 35.52
C ARG A 691 13.76 -42.00 35.74
N ALA A 692 13.94 -42.92 34.80
CA ALA A 692 13.49 -44.30 34.96
C ALA A 692 14.19 -45.01 36.13
N ILE A 693 15.52 -44.87 36.25
CA ILE A 693 16.31 -45.52 37.31
C ILE A 693 16.02 -44.92 38.70
N SER A 694 15.66 -43.63 38.76
CA SER A 694 15.40 -42.96 40.04
C SER A 694 14.19 -43.48 40.82
N ASP A 695 13.19 -44.04 40.13
CA ASP A 695 12.02 -44.68 40.75
C ASP A 695 11.60 -45.97 40.00
N PRO A 696 12.34 -47.08 40.19
CA PRO A 696 12.11 -48.34 39.47
C PRO A 696 10.76 -49.02 39.78
N SER A 697 10.18 -48.68 40.94
CA SER A 697 8.88 -49.14 41.41
C SER A 697 7.73 -48.17 41.12
N GLY A 698 8.04 -47.02 40.51
CA GLY A 698 7.10 -45.93 40.27
C GLY A 698 6.05 -46.26 39.22
N THR A 699 4.89 -45.62 39.32
CA THR A 699 3.78 -45.79 38.37
C THR A 699 4.10 -45.25 36.96
N LEU A 700 5.16 -44.45 36.82
CA LEU A 700 5.61 -43.89 35.54
C LEU A 700 6.75 -44.70 34.91
N PHE A 701 7.32 -45.68 35.61
CA PHE A 701 8.50 -46.42 35.15
C PHE A 701 8.30 -47.02 33.74
N GLU A 702 7.17 -47.71 33.54
CA GLU A 702 6.79 -48.28 32.23
C GLU A 702 6.78 -47.24 31.12
N LYS A 703 6.20 -46.06 31.40
CA LYS A 703 6.08 -44.97 30.44
C LYS A 703 7.42 -44.32 30.11
N TRP A 704 8.32 -44.19 31.08
CA TRP A 704 9.69 -43.73 30.84
C TRP A 704 10.48 -44.72 30.00
N VAL A 705 10.33 -46.01 30.27
CA VAL A 705 10.90 -47.09 29.45
C VAL A 705 10.35 -47.04 28.03
N ASP A 706 9.06 -46.74 27.83
CA ASP A 706 8.46 -46.58 26.51
C ASP A 706 9.02 -45.34 25.76
N CYS A 707 9.28 -44.23 26.45
CA CYS A 707 10.00 -43.08 25.86
C CYS A 707 11.40 -43.49 25.38
N ILE A 708 12.17 -44.23 26.20
CA ILE A 708 13.51 -44.72 25.86
C ILE A 708 13.44 -45.66 24.65
N LYS A 709 12.50 -46.61 24.66
CA LYS A 709 12.24 -47.54 23.54
C LYS A 709 11.79 -46.82 22.27
N THR A 710 11.35 -45.58 22.31
CA THR A 710 10.98 -44.81 21.11
C THR A 710 12.22 -44.24 20.41
N LEU A 711 13.29 -43.93 21.14
CA LEU A 711 14.49 -43.24 20.65
C LEU A 711 15.66 -44.20 20.30
N ARG A 712 15.38 -45.33 19.63
CA ARG A 712 16.23 -46.54 19.48
C ARG A 712 17.61 -46.38 18.78
N THR A 713 18.16 -45.17 18.66
CA THR A 713 19.45 -44.88 18.03
C THR A 713 20.56 -44.62 19.06
N ASP A 714 21.77 -45.14 18.82
CA ASP A 714 22.97 -45.04 19.68
C ASP A 714 22.91 -45.79 21.04
N ILE A 715 22.11 -46.85 21.17
CA ILE A 715 22.01 -47.70 22.38
C ILE A 715 23.38 -48.28 22.81
N ASP A 716 24.30 -48.52 21.88
CA ASP A 716 25.67 -48.97 22.13
C ASP A 716 26.50 -48.00 23.00
N LYS A 717 26.09 -46.73 23.11
CA LYS A 717 26.68 -45.76 24.06
C LYS A 717 26.06 -45.82 25.46
N TYR A 718 24.96 -46.56 25.63
CA TYR A 718 24.14 -46.62 26.85
C TYR A 718 23.90 -48.05 27.35
N THR A 719 24.73 -49.01 26.93
CA THR A 719 24.69 -50.44 27.31
C THR A 719 24.61 -50.63 28.82
N ASP A 720 25.49 -49.95 29.57
CA ASP A 720 25.52 -50.03 31.04
C ASP A 720 24.20 -49.57 31.69
N GLN A 721 23.57 -48.51 31.15
CA GLN A 721 22.29 -47.99 31.65
C GLN A 721 21.12 -48.91 31.31
N ILE A 722 21.15 -49.57 30.16
CA ILE A 722 20.13 -50.52 29.70
C ILE A 722 20.20 -51.80 30.53
N ASP A 723 21.39 -52.37 30.73
CA ASP A 723 21.59 -53.53 31.59
C ASP A 723 21.12 -53.25 33.01
N ARG A 724 21.42 -52.05 33.52
CA ARG A 724 20.93 -51.62 34.84
C ARG A 724 19.40 -51.52 34.91
N LEU A 725 18.73 -51.06 33.85
CA LEU A 725 17.26 -51.05 33.79
C LEU A 725 16.69 -52.47 33.68
N HIS A 726 17.33 -53.37 32.90
CA HIS A 726 16.95 -54.77 32.80
C HIS A 726 17.08 -55.49 34.14
N GLU A 727 18.18 -55.26 34.88
CA GLU A 727 18.36 -55.80 36.24
C GLU A 727 17.23 -55.37 37.18
N LEU A 728 16.74 -54.14 37.05
CA LEU A 728 15.68 -53.58 37.88
C LEU A 728 14.29 -54.12 37.50
N ARG A 729 13.99 -54.21 36.19
CA ARG A 729 12.69 -54.62 35.65
C ARG A 729 12.86 -55.43 34.36
N PRO A 730 13.27 -56.70 34.47
CA PRO A 730 13.55 -57.55 33.32
C PRO A 730 12.28 -57.92 32.54
N ASP A 731 11.11 -57.70 33.13
CA ASP A 731 9.79 -57.86 32.49
C ASP A 731 9.44 -56.74 31.50
N LEU A 732 10.15 -55.61 31.53
CA LEU A 732 9.83 -54.43 30.72
C LEU A 732 10.88 -54.08 29.68
N ILE A 733 12.14 -54.46 29.90
CA ILE A 733 13.24 -54.19 28.97
C ILE A 733 14.18 -55.38 29.03
N ASP A 734 14.63 -55.91 27.89
CA ASP A 734 15.59 -57.01 27.83
C ASP A 734 17.01 -56.52 28.13
N ASP A 735 17.96 -57.43 28.38
CA ASP A 735 19.37 -57.06 28.59
C ASP A 735 19.99 -56.46 27.32
N SER A 736 21.11 -55.75 27.47
CA SER A 736 21.72 -55.00 26.39
C SER A 736 22.19 -55.88 25.23
N GLU A 737 22.63 -57.13 25.49
CA GLU A 737 22.99 -58.12 24.46
C GLU A 737 21.76 -58.57 23.65
N THR A 738 20.64 -58.81 24.32
CA THR A 738 19.36 -59.22 23.70
C THR A 738 18.72 -58.06 22.94
N LEU A 739 18.78 -56.84 23.49
CA LEU A 739 18.39 -55.61 22.80
C LEU A 739 19.29 -55.32 21.59
N TRP A 740 20.58 -55.63 21.66
CA TRP A 740 21.51 -55.50 20.53
C TRP A 740 21.14 -56.43 19.36
N ALA A 741 20.80 -57.68 19.67
CA ALA A 741 20.38 -58.67 18.68
C ALA A 741 19.05 -58.28 17.98
N ASP A 742 18.15 -57.60 18.71
CA ASP A 742 16.93 -57.02 18.14
C ASP A 742 17.16 -55.66 17.48
N MET A 743 18.21 -54.93 17.85
CA MET A 743 18.59 -53.63 17.31
C MET A 743 19.24 -53.71 15.93
N GLU A 744 19.86 -54.81 15.55
CA GLU A 744 20.30 -55.00 14.15
C GLU A 744 19.08 -55.13 13.21
N LYS A 745 17.98 -55.73 13.69
CA LYS A 745 16.65 -55.69 13.04
C LYS A 745 15.92 -54.37 13.21
N ALA A 746 16.08 -53.68 14.35
CA ALA A 746 15.42 -52.40 14.63
C ALA A 746 16.11 -51.20 13.99
N THR A 747 17.42 -51.26 13.70
CA THR A 747 18.18 -50.28 12.92
C THR A 747 17.84 -50.43 11.45
N GLN A 748 17.58 -51.65 10.99
CA GLN A 748 16.95 -51.90 9.69
C GLN A 748 15.53 -51.32 9.68
N ARG A 749 14.70 -51.54 10.73
CA ARG A 749 13.36 -50.94 10.86
C ARG A 749 13.34 -49.43 11.11
N PHE A 750 14.34 -48.85 11.74
CA PHE A 750 14.47 -47.41 11.99
C PHE A 750 15.00 -46.72 10.75
N LYS A 751 15.91 -47.35 9.98
CA LYS A 751 16.19 -46.92 8.61
C LYS A 751 14.99 -47.11 7.70
N GLU A 752 14.18 -48.16 7.88
CA GLU A 752 12.91 -48.34 7.19
C GLU A 752 11.83 -47.38 7.69
N GLN A 753 11.83 -46.90 8.95
CA GLN A 753 10.89 -45.93 9.54
C GLN A 753 11.35 -44.49 9.37
N GLU A 754 12.64 -44.23 9.19
CA GLU A 754 13.18 -42.96 8.73
C GLU A 754 13.01 -42.88 7.21
N GLN A 755 13.10 -44.01 6.50
CA GLN A 755 12.58 -44.16 5.15
C GLN A 755 11.04 -44.19 5.13
N GLU A 756 10.33 -44.63 6.17
CA GLU A 756 8.86 -44.61 6.21
C GLU A 756 8.39 -43.21 6.58
N ARG A 757 9.11 -42.49 7.44
CA ARG A 757 8.87 -41.08 7.78
C ARG A 757 9.29 -40.18 6.64
N LYS A 758 10.40 -40.47 5.95
CA LYS A 758 10.70 -39.87 4.65
C LYS A 758 9.68 -40.32 3.61
N ARG A 759 9.14 -41.54 3.65
CA ARG A 759 8.03 -41.98 2.78
C ARG A 759 6.69 -41.42 3.19
N GLU A 760 6.47 -40.97 4.43
CA GLU A 760 5.26 -40.38 5.02
C GLU A 760 5.28 -38.87 4.83
N GLU A 761 6.44 -38.22 4.97
CA GLU A 761 6.70 -36.86 4.47
C GLU A 761 6.68 -36.87 2.94
N GLU A 762 7.33 -37.85 2.29
CA GLU A 762 7.18 -38.13 0.87
C GLU A 762 5.79 -38.69 0.55
N GLU A 763 4.93 -39.17 1.47
CA GLU A 763 3.53 -39.67 1.25
C GLU A 763 2.51 -38.61 1.53
N ILE A 764 2.82 -37.58 2.32
CA ILE A 764 2.05 -36.35 2.43
C ILE A 764 2.43 -35.47 1.25
N ILE A 765 3.73 -35.36 0.94
CA ILE A 765 4.20 -34.76 -0.32
C ILE A 765 3.73 -35.63 -1.49
N LYS A 766 3.70 -36.96 -1.44
CA LYS A 766 3.14 -37.83 -2.49
C LYS A 766 1.64 -37.92 -2.40
N GLU A 767 0.94 -37.60 -1.32
CA GLU A 767 -0.51 -37.44 -1.32
C GLU A 767 -0.86 -36.09 -1.93
N TRP A 768 -0.08 -35.05 -1.66
CA TRP A 768 -0.22 -33.74 -2.32
C TRP A 768 0.24 -33.82 -3.77
N THR A 769 1.30 -34.57 -4.07
CA THR A 769 1.83 -34.83 -5.42
C THR A 769 1.00 -35.90 -6.12
N GLU A 770 0.27 -36.79 -5.44
CA GLU A 770 -0.70 -37.75 -6.02
C GLU A 770 -2.05 -37.08 -6.19
N LYS A 771 -2.48 -36.20 -5.28
CA LYS A 771 -3.65 -35.33 -5.49
C LYS A 771 -3.36 -34.41 -6.67
N GLN A 772 -2.19 -33.78 -6.68
CA GLN A 772 -1.75 -32.94 -7.80
C GLN A 772 -1.48 -33.78 -9.05
N SER A 773 -0.86 -34.96 -8.99
CA SER A 773 -0.66 -35.83 -10.16
C SER A 773 -1.97 -36.44 -10.64
N LYS A 774 -2.95 -36.64 -9.76
CA LYS A 774 -4.30 -37.07 -10.11
C LYS A 774 -5.03 -35.93 -10.80
N ILE A 775 -4.91 -34.70 -10.31
CA ILE A 775 -5.40 -33.51 -11.00
C ILE A 775 -4.67 -33.35 -12.35
N ASP A 776 -3.35 -33.47 -12.39
CA ASP A 776 -2.54 -33.37 -13.60
C ASP A 776 -2.90 -34.51 -14.59
N ASN A 777 -3.15 -35.73 -14.11
CA ASN A 777 -3.63 -36.85 -14.93
C ASN A 777 -5.09 -36.66 -15.37
N GLU A 778 -5.96 -36.11 -14.53
CA GLU A 778 -7.36 -35.78 -14.88
C GLU A 778 -7.40 -34.66 -15.92
N ILE A 779 -6.50 -33.68 -15.84
CA ILE A 779 -6.27 -32.68 -16.88
C ILE A 779 -5.86 -33.39 -18.17
N LYS A 780 -4.84 -34.26 -18.13
CA LYS A 780 -4.36 -34.97 -19.33
C LYS A 780 -5.41 -35.90 -19.93
N GLU A 781 -6.11 -36.69 -19.12
CA GLU A 781 -7.20 -37.56 -19.56
C GLU A 781 -8.36 -36.75 -20.15
N ALA A 782 -8.70 -35.61 -19.54
CA ALA A 782 -9.69 -34.72 -20.10
C ALA A 782 -9.24 -34.16 -21.46
N LEU A 783 -8.00 -33.67 -21.56
CA LEU A 783 -7.44 -33.14 -22.82
C LEU A 783 -7.38 -34.20 -23.92
N HIS A 784 -7.10 -35.46 -23.60
CA HIS A 784 -7.02 -36.57 -24.56
C HIS A 784 -8.36 -37.27 -24.82
N LYS A 785 -9.45 -36.83 -24.18
CA LYS A 785 -10.76 -37.46 -24.35
C LYS A 785 -11.26 -37.24 -25.77
N PRO A 786 -11.63 -38.30 -26.53
CA PRO A 786 -12.19 -38.13 -27.85
C PRO A 786 -13.51 -37.36 -27.74
N ASN A 787 -13.62 -36.26 -28.51
CA ASN A 787 -14.72 -35.29 -28.45
C ASN A 787 -14.81 -34.53 -27.11
N LEU A 788 -13.69 -34.01 -26.59
CA LEU A 788 -13.67 -33.11 -25.44
C LEU A 788 -14.59 -31.91 -25.67
N SER A 789 -15.63 -31.78 -24.82
CA SER A 789 -16.63 -30.72 -24.94
C SER A 789 -16.07 -29.35 -24.54
N PRO A 790 -16.42 -28.25 -25.23
CA PRO A 790 -15.97 -26.90 -24.93
C PRO A 790 -16.22 -26.44 -23.47
N GLU A 791 -17.30 -26.89 -22.85
CA GLU A 791 -17.72 -26.52 -21.48
C GLU A 791 -16.75 -27.02 -20.40
N ASN A 792 -15.82 -27.92 -20.76
CA ASN A 792 -14.78 -28.38 -19.83
C ASN A 792 -13.65 -27.36 -19.65
N PHE A 793 -13.60 -26.28 -20.45
CA PHE A 793 -12.54 -25.28 -20.36
C PHE A 793 -12.44 -24.67 -18.97
N ASP A 794 -13.53 -24.14 -18.41
CA ASP A 794 -13.56 -23.56 -17.05
C ASP A 794 -13.11 -24.55 -15.99
N ARG A 795 -13.53 -25.81 -16.11
CA ARG A 795 -13.17 -26.86 -15.15
C ARG A 795 -11.68 -27.22 -15.22
N ILE A 796 -11.13 -27.33 -16.43
CA ILE A 796 -9.71 -27.63 -16.63
C ILE A 796 -8.86 -26.41 -16.25
N LEU A 797 -9.32 -25.19 -16.55
CA LEU A 797 -8.68 -23.95 -16.11
C LEU A 797 -8.65 -23.84 -14.58
N PHE A 798 -9.76 -24.18 -13.92
CA PHE A 798 -9.80 -24.28 -12.46
C PHE A 798 -8.76 -25.28 -11.95
N TRP A 799 -8.67 -26.47 -12.54
CA TRP A 799 -7.66 -27.48 -12.19
C TRP A 799 -6.21 -27.04 -12.45
N LEU A 800 -5.95 -26.29 -13.53
CA LEU A 800 -4.62 -25.72 -13.81
C LEU A 800 -4.16 -24.70 -12.77
N ASN A 801 -5.10 -24.10 -12.02
CA ASN A 801 -4.83 -23.11 -10.98
C ASN A 801 -4.81 -23.72 -9.56
N LEU A 802 -4.97 -25.04 -9.43
CA LEU A 802 -4.80 -25.72 -8.14
C LEU A 802 -3.32 -25.93 -7.84
N GLU A 803 -2.92 -25.58 -6.63
CA GLU A 803 -1.59 -25.87 -6.10
C GLU A 803 -1.73 -26.71 -4.82
N ASN A 804 -1.09 -27.88 -4.80
CA ASN A 804 -1.19 -28.88 -3.73
C ASN A 804 -2.65 -29.30 -3.40
N GLY A 805 -3.55 -29.23 -4.39
CA GLY A 805 -4.98 -29.53 -4.23
C GLY A 805 -5.79 -28.44 -3.53
N SER A 806 -5.22 -27.25 -3.31
CA SER A 806 -5.91 -26.09 -2.75
C SER A 806 -6.32 -25.09 -3.83
N SER A 807 -7.50 -24.50 -3.68
CA SER A 807 -8.05 -23.51 -4.62
C SER A 807 -7.38 -22.16 -4.42
N THR A 808 -6.75 -21.64 -5.48
CA THR A 808 -6.33 -20.25 -5.59
C THR A 808 -7.15 -19.55 -6.68
N ILE A 809 -7.32 -18.23 -6.57
CA ILE A 809 -7.85 -17.43 -7.68
C ILE A 809 -6.71 -17.35 -8.71
N GLY A 810 -6.92 -18.00 -9.87
CA GLY A 810 -5.90 -18.10 -10.91
C GLY A 810 -5.63 -16.78 -11.65
N PRO A 811 -4.41 -16.58 -12.19
CA PRO A 811 -4.08 -15.41 -13.00
C PRO A 811 -4.84 -15.40 -14.33
N ILE A 812 -5.09 -14.20 -14.88
CA ILE A 812 -5.70 -14.03 -16.21
C ILE A 812 -4.80 -14.59 -17.33
N ASP A 813 -3.49 -14.42 -17.21
CA ASP A 813 -2.52 -15.05 -18.12
C ASP A 813 -2.35 -16.53 -17.74
N ILE A 814 -2.94 -17.42 -18.54
CA ILE A 814 -2.90 -18.88 -18.32
C ILE A 814 -1.46 -19.42 -18.22
N ARG A 815 -0.47 -18.73 -18.78
CA ARG A 815 0.94 -19.13 -18.70
C ARG A 815 1.53 -18.97 -17.31
N ARG A 816 0.89 -18.16 -16.47
CA ARG A 816 1.27 -17.96 -15.07
C ARG A 816 0.55 -18.96 -14.15
N SER A 817 -0.33 -19.82 -14.68
CA SER A 817 -0.99 -20.85 -13.90
C SER A 817 0.01 -21.95 -13.50
N PRO A 818 0.01 -22.40 -12.22
CA PRO A 818 0.92 -23.44 -11.74
C PRO A 818 0.94 -24.74 -12.57
N GLY A 819 -0.20 -25.10 -13.18
CA GLY A 819 -0.33 -26.29 -14.02
C GLY A 819 0.10 -26.12 -15.48
N TRP A 820 0.33 -24.90 -15.97
CA TRP A 820 0.60 -24.65 -17.40
C TRP A 820 1.94 -25.22 -17.87
N ASP A 821 3.00 -25.04 -17.07
CA ASP A 821 4.36 -25.50 -17.39
C ASP A 821 4.49 -27.04 -17.39
N LYS A 822 3.48 -27.75 -16.89
CA LYS A 822 3.45 -29.22 -16.83
C LYS A 822 2.81 -29.88 -18.05
N LEU A 823 2.15 -29.10 -18.90
CA LEU A 823 1.55 -29.57 -20.14
C LEU A 823 2.64 -29.68 -21.21
N THR A 824 2.58 -30.74 -22.02
CA THR A 824 3.41 -30.86 -23.24
C THR A 824 3.00 -29.82 -24.28
N GLU A 825 3.86 -29.53 -25.26
CA GLU A 825 3.50 -28.60 -26.35
C GLU A 825 2.21 -29.01 -27.08
N ASP A 826 1.99 -30.32 -27.25
CA ASP A 826 0.76 -30.87 -27.82
C ASP A 826 -0.46 -30.64 -26.91
N GLU A 827 -0.33 -30.86 -25.60
CA GLU A 827 -1.40 -30.62 -24.61
C GLU A 827 -1.71 -29.13 -24.43
N GLN A 828 -0.69 -28.27 -24.43
CA GLN A 828 -0.87 -26.82 -24.45
C GLN A 828 -1.60 -26.41 -25.73
N SER A 829 -1.25 -27.00 -26.87
CA SER A 829 -1.97 -26.76 -28.13
C SER A 829 -3.42 -27.24 -28.06
N ILE A 830 -3.72 -28.37 -27.42
CA ILE A 830 -5.09 -28.85 -27.20
C ILE A 830 -5.85 -27.92 -26.24
N MET A 831 -5.19 -27.40 -25.21
CA MET A 831 -5.79 -26.43 -24.29
C MET A 831 -6.11 -25.10 -24.99
N LEU A 832 -5.26 -24.67 -25.92
CA LEU A 832 -5.52 -23.50 -26.78
C LEU A 832 -6.63 -23.76 -27.80
N ASP A 833 -6.70 -24.97 -28.38
CA ASP A 833 -7.84 -25.40 -29.21
C ASP A 833 -9.14 -25.45 -28.39
N LEU A 834 -9.08 -25.92 -27.15
CA LEU A 834 -10.21 -25.92 -26.24
C LEU A 834 -10.63 -24.50 -25.85
N ALA A 835 -9.69 -23.60 -25.60
CA ALA A 835 -9.96 -22.18 -25.38
C ALA A 835 -10.69 -21.56 -26.58
N GLN A 836 -10.21 -21.86 -27.80
CA GLN A 836 -10.87 -21.44 -29.03
C GLN A 836 -12.29 -22.01 -29.14
N ARG A 837 -12.47 -23.32 -28.96
CA ARG A 837 -13.78 -23.97 -29.04
C ARG A 837 -14.71 -23.54 -27.92
N TYR A 838 -14.21 -23.26 -26.72
CA TYR A 838 -14.99 -22.66 -25.63
C TYR A 838 -15.58 -21.33 -26.06
N LEU A 839 -14.78 -20.47 -26.68
CA LEU A 839 -15.24 -19.18 -27.19
C LEU A 839 -16.17 -19.31 -28.42
N THR A 840 -15.91 -20.25 -29.33
CA THR A 840 -16.68 -20.37 -30.60
C THR A 840 -17.93 -21.23 -30.49
N GLU A 841 -17.86 -22.34 -29.74
CA GLU A 841 -18.88 -23.39 -29.67
C GLU A 841 -19.54 -23.50 -28.30
N GLY A 842 -18.86 -23.06 -27.23
CA GLY A 842 -19.36 -23.19 -25.85
C GLY A 842 -20.55 -22.29 -25.51
N GLU A 843 -21.39 -22.77 -24.59
CA GLU A 843 -22.49 -22.00 -24.02
C GLU A 843 -21.99 -21.10 -22.88
N ILE A 844 -21.66 -19.84 -23.22
CA ILE A 844 -21.26 -18.82 -22.24
C ILE A 844 -22.48 -17.97 -21.91
N TYR A 845 -22.95 -18.07 -20.66
CA TYR A 845 -24.07 -17.27 -20.16
C TYR A 845 -23.55 -16.17 -19.23
N PRO A 846 -24.16 -14.97 -19.26
CA PRO A 846 -23.89 -13.95 -18.26
C PRO A 846 -24.14 -14.47 -16.84
N SER A 847 -23.11 -14.39 -16.00
CA SER A 847 -23.16 -14.74 -14.57
C SER A 847 -24.14 -13.84 -13.81
N GLU A 848 -24.69 -14.30 -12.69
CA GLU A 848 -25.53 -13.46 -11.82
C GLU A 848 -24.76 -12.23 -11.28
N PRO A 849 -25.43 -11.14 -10.88
CA PRO A 849 -24.79 -9.98 -10.26
C PRO A 849 -23.88 -10.38 -9.08
N ASN A 850 -22.68 -9.78 -8.99
CA ASN A 850 -21.63 -10.07 -7.99
C ASN A 850 -20.95 -11.45 -8.10
N HIS A 851 -21.19 -12.21 -9.17
CA HIS A 851 -20.43 -13.41 -9.49
C HIS A 851 -19.39 -13.11 -10.56
N PHE A 852 -18.11 -13.33 -10.25
CA PHE A 852 -16.99 -12.99 -11.11
C PHE A 852 -16.31 -14.26 -11.62
N SER A 853 -16.26 -14.43 -12.94
CA SER A 853 -15.50 -15.49 -13.61
C SER A 853 -14.40 -14.89 -14.49
N HIS A 854 -13.20 -15.47 -14.45
CA HIS A 854 -12.06 -15.03 -15.27
C HIS A 854 -11.89 -15.87 -16.54
N SER A 855 -12.73 -16.88 -16.79
CA SER A 855 -12.51 -17.86 -17.84
C SER A 855 -12.50 -17.27 -19.25
N VAL A 856 -13.44 -16.36 -19.53
CA VAL A 856 -13.51 -15.65 -20.83
C VAL A 856 -12.30 -14.75 -21.03
N ALA A 857 -11.94 -13.96 -20.02
CA ALA A 857 -10.76 -13.10 -20.06
C ALA A 857 -9.48 -13.92 -20.26
N CYS A 858 -9.38 -15.07 -19.59
CA CYS A 858 -8.25 -15.99 -19.71
C CYS A 858 -8.15 -16.60 -21.11
N ALA A 859 -9.25 -17.12 -21.66
CA ALA A 859 -9.29 -17.71 -23.00
C ALA A 859 -8.90 -16.69 -24.10
N LEU A 860 -9.48 -15.48 -24.05
CA LEU A 860 -9.15 -14.40 -24.99
C LEU A 860 -7.70 -13.95 -24.86
N THR A 861 -7.19 -13.81 -23.63
CA THR A 861 -5.78 -13.45 -23.38
C THR A 861 -4.84 -14.54 -23.89
N ALA A 862 -5.16 -15.81 -23.66
CA ALA A 862 -4.38 -16.94 -24.13
C ALA A 862 -4.28 -16.98 -25.66
N LEU A 863 -5.42 -16.84 -26.37
CA LEU A 863 -5.41 -16.76 -27.84
C LEU A 863 -4.65 -15.54 -28.34
N ARG A 864 -4.82 -14.36 -27.72
CA ARG A 864 -4.10 -13.14 -28.12
C ARG A 864 -2.59 -13.31 -28.02
N LEU A 865 -2.10 -13.90 -26.94
CA LEU A 865 -0.67 -14.03 -26.66
C LEU A 865 -0.01 -15.21 -27.38
N LEU A 866 -0.73 -16.31 -27.58
CA LEU A 866 -0.17 -17.58 -28.06
C LEU A 866 -0.68 -18.04 -29.44
N ARG A 867 -1.83 -17.52 -29.90
CA ARG A 867 -2.43 -17.81 -31.22
C ARG A 867 -3.00 -16.53 -31.86
N PRO A 868 -2.17 -15.49 -32.09
CA PRO A 868 -2.65 -14.18 -32.55
C PRO A 868 -3.42 -14.24 -33.88
N ASP A 869 -3.05 -15.17 -34.78
CA ASP A 869 -3.76 -15.39 -36.05
C ASP A 869 -5.20 -15.91 -35.84
N ILE A 870 -5.42 -16.74 -34.82
CA ILE A 870 -6.75 -17.26 -34.47
C ILE A 870 -7.54 -16.19 -33.74
N TYR A 871 -6.91 -15.50 -32.78
CA TYR A 871 -7.52 -14.40 -32.05
C TYR A 871 -8.04 -13.29 -32.98
N SER A 872 -7.22 -12.89 -33.95
CA SER A 872 -7.62 -11.89 -34.96
C SER A 872 -8.68 -12.38 -35.96
N ALA A 873 -8.87 -13.71 -36.06
CA ALA A 873 -9.89 -14.33 -36.91
C ALA A 873 -11.19 -14.69 -36.15
N LEU A 874 -11.29 -14.41 -34.84
CA LEU A 874 -12.52 -14.64 -34.08
C LEU A 874 -13.68 -13.85 -34.69
N SER A 875 -14.81 -14.54 -34.88
CA SER A 875 -15.98 -13.93 -35.51
C SER A 875 -16.68 -12.95 -34.56
N ARG A 876 -17.50 -12.08 -35.15
CA ARG A 876 -18.40 -11.18 -34.42
C ARG A 876 -19.25 -11.92 -33.37
N ASP A 877 -19.82 -13.06 -33.74
CA ASP A 877 -20.69 -13.87 -32.86
C ASP A 877 -19.96 -14.36 -31.59
N VAL A 878 -18.63 -14.53 -31.63
CA VAL A 878 -17.82 -14.89 -30.45
C VAL A 878 -17.75 -13.72 -29.48
N TRP A 879 -17.42 -12.54 -30.00
CA TRP A 879 -17.31 -11.33 -29.21
C TRP A 879 -18.66 -10.94 -28.58
N GLU A 880 -19.75 -11.12 -29.33
CA GLU A 880 -21.11 -10.92 -28.82
C GLU A 880 -21.36 -11.76 -27.58
N ARG A 881 -21.07 -13.06 -27.67
CA ARG A 881 -21.27 -14.02 -26.58
C ARG A 881 -20.38 -13.76 -25.34
N CYS A 882 -19.16 -13.28 -25.55
CA CYS A 882 -18.13 -13.17 -24.52
C CYS A 882 -18.09 -11.81 -23.81
N SER A 883 -18.63 -10.78 -24.46
CA SER A 883 -18.46 -9.37 -24.08
C SER A 883 -18.88 -9.05 -22.63
N VAL A 884 -20.03 -9.55 -22.17
CA VAL A 884 -20.55 -9.30 -20.81
C VAL A 884 -19.66 -9.87 -19.72
N GLU A 885 -19.23 -11.12 -19.85
CA GLU A 885 -18.33 -11.76 -18.87
C GLU A 885 -16.92 -11.17 -18.91
N LEU A 886 -16.45 -10.76 -20.10
CA LEU A 886 -15.19 -10.02 -20.22
C LEU A 886 -15.26 -8.69 -19.43
N LEU A 887 -16.32 -7.92 -19.57
CA LEU A 887 -16.48 -6.64 -18.88
C LEU A 887 -16.61 -6.77 -17.36
N LYS A 888 -17.19 -7.87 -16.86
CA LYS A 888 -17.24 -8.16 -15.41
C LYS A 888 -15.88 -8.47 -14.80
N SER A 889 -14.90 -8.90 -15.60
CA SER A 889 -13.54 -9.20 -15.12
C SER A 889 -12.68 -7.95 -14.88
N VAL A 890 -13.20 -6.75 -15.14
CA VAL A 890 -12.47 -5.48 -14.99
C VAL A 890 -12.33 -5.08 -13.52
N ILE A 891 -11.21 -5.50 -12.92
CA ILE A 891 -10.75 -5.14 -11.57
C ILE A 891 -9.43 -4.36 -11.72
N SER A 892 -9.18 -3.35 -10.87
CA SER A 892 -8.08 -2.37 -10.99
C SER A 892 -6.69 -2.98 -11.20
N ASP A 893 -6.45 -4.19 -10.68
CA ASP A 893 -5.11 -4.76 -10.56
C ASP A 893 -4.67 -5.60 -11.77
N ASN A 894 -5.54 -5.82 -12.77
CA ASN A 894 -5.27 -6.67 -13.95
C ASN A 894 -5.35 -5.92 -15.30
N MET A 895 -5.38 -4.59 -15.30
CA MET A 895 -5.65 -3.79 -16.50
C MET A 895 -4.60 -3.94 -17.61
N GLU A 896 -3.36 -4.32 -17.30
CA GLU A 896 -2.31 -4.57 -18.31
C GLU A 896 -2.70 -5.68 -19.31
N LEU A 897 -3.36 -6.74 -18.83
CA LEU A 897 -3.77 -7.88 -19.65
C LEU A 897 -5.14 -7.69 -20.31
N LEU A 898 -6.04 -7.00 -19.60
CA LEU A 898 -7.42 -6.76 -20.03
C LEU A 898 -7.53 -5.62 -21.05
N ALA A 899 -6.74 -4.56 -20.90
CA ALA A 899 -6.81 -3.38 -21.77
C ALA A 899 -6.80 -3.71 -23.27
N PRO A 900 -5.89 -4.54 -23.80
CA PRO A 900 -5.87 -4.87 -25.23
C PRO A 900 -7.12 -5.64 -25.70
N LEU A 901 -7.76 -6.41 -24.83
CA LEU A 901 -9.00 -7.12 -25.16
C LEU A 901 -10.18 -6.15 -25.24
N LEU A 902 -10.25 -5.22 -24.28
CA LEU A 902 -11.25 -4.17 -24.25
C LEU A 902 -11.11 -3.22 -25.44
N ASP A 903 -9.87 -2.90 -25.84
CA ASP A 903 -9.57 -2.10 -27.02
C ASP A 903 -10.02 -2.82 -28.30
N THR A 904 -9.74 -4.13 -28.42
CA THR A 904 -10.21 -4.93 -29.56
C THR A 904 -11.74 -4.97 -29.64
N LEU A 905 -12.42 -5.22 -28.51
CA LEU A 905 -13.88 -5.22 -28.44
C LEU A 905 -14.45 -3.85 -28.85
N SER A 906 -13.88 -2.75 -28.34
CA SER A 906 -14.39 -1.39 -28.57
C SER A 906 -14.09 -0.87 -29.97
N GLU A 907 -12.93 -1.19 -30.54
CA GLU A 907 -12.50 -0.69 -31.86
C GLU A 907 -13.09 -1.52 -33.02
N GLN A 908 -13.17 -2.85 -32.88
CA GLN A 908 -13.63 -3.72 -33.96
C GLN A 908 -15.12 -4.05 -33.90
N PHE A 909 -15.71 -4.05 -32.70
CA PHE A 909 -17.12 -4.42 -32.47
C PHE A 909 -17.83 -3.41 -31.55
N PRO A 910 -17.86 -2.11 -31.93
CA PRO A 910 -18.35 -1.03 -31.07
C PRO A 910 -19.80 -1.19 -30.63
N ASP A 911 -20.66 -1.77 -31.48
CA ASP A 911 -22.06 -2.05 -31.15
C ASP A 911 -22.18 -3.12 -30.05
N ILE A 912 -21.46 -4.24 -30.18
CA ILE A 912 -21.41 -5.29 -29.17
C ILE A 912 -20.83 -4.76 -27.86
N ALA A 913 -19.76 -3.97 -27.93
CA ALA A 913 -19.14 -3.35 -26.77
C ALA A 913 -20.17 -2.48 -26.02
N THR A 914 -21.00 -1.75 -26.76
CA THR A 914 -22.05 -0.90 -26.20
C THR A 914 -23.14 -1.73 -25.54
N ASP A 915 -23.69 -2.73 -26.24
CA ASP A 915 -24.73 -3.61 -25.70
C ASP A 915 -24.27 -4.33 -24.43
N ALA A 916 -23.01 -4.78 -24.40
CA ALA A 916 -22.45 -5.46 -23.25
C ALA A 916 -22.26 -4.54 -22.03
N VAL A 917 -21.83 -3.29 -22.25
CA VAL A 917 -21.74 -2.28 -21.18
C VAL A 917 -23.12 -1.99 -20.61
N LEU A 918 -24.15 -1.88 -21.46
CA LEU A 918 -25.54 -1.71 -21.06
C LEU A 918 -26.04 -2.90 -20.25
N ASP A 919 -25.75 -4.14 -20.68
CA ASP A 919 -26.13 -5.35 -19.96
C ASP A 919 -25.50 -5.45 -18.57
N VAL A 920 -24.18 -5.19 -18.46
CA VAL A 920 -23.48 -5.18 -17.16
C VAL A 920 -24.06 -4.09 -16.26
N LEU A 921 -24.23 -2.87 -16.78
CA LEU A 921 -24.82 -1.77 -16.03
C LEU A 921 -26.24 -2.11 -15.55
N SER A 922 -27.07 -2.72 -16.39
CA SER A 922 -28.43 -3.14 -16.02
C SER A 922 -28.43 -4.15 -14.86
N GLN A 923 -27.42 -5.02 -14.79
CA GLN A 923 -27.24 -5.99 -13.71
C GLN A 923 -26.77 -5.31 -12.42
N GLU A 924 -25.78 -4.41 -12.51
CA GLU A 924 -25.27 -3.64 -11.37
C GLU A 924 -26.33 -2.74 -10.75
N LEU A 925 -27.17 -2.10 -11.59
CA LEU A 925 -28.25 -1.23 -11.15
C LEU A 925 -29.31 -1.95 -10.30
N LYS A 926 -29.51 -3.27 -10.49
CA LYS A 926 -30.38 -4.08 -9.61
C LYS A 926 -29.87 -4.12 -8.17
N GLY A 927 -28.55 -4.03 -7.98
CA GLY A 927 -27.87 -3.96 -6.68
C GLY A 927 -27.46 -2.54 -6.25
N ASN A 928 -27.95 -1.49 -6.94
CA ASN A 928 -27.56 -0.09 -6.73
C ASN A 928 -26.05 0.18 -6.89
N SER A 929 -25.36 -0.58 -7.74
CA SER A 929 -23.95 -0.34 -8.13
C SER A 929 -23.86 0.26 -9.53
N ILE A 930 -22.73 0.93 -9.81
CA ILE A 930 -22.34 1.49 -11.12
C ILE A 930 -20.83 1.33 -11.37
N SER A 931 -20.24 0.26 -10.83
CA SER A 931 -18.81 -0.04 -10.93
C SER A 931 -18.32 -0.07 -12.37
N ILE A 932 -19.13 -0.48 -13.35
CA ILE A 932 -18.70 -0.54 -14.74
C ILE A 932 -18.35 0.83 -15.33
N ILE A 933 -19.13 1.88 -15.01
CA ILE A 933 -18.84 3.27 -15.42
C ILE A 933 -17.55 3.76 -14.75
N HIS A 934 -17.34 3.36 -13.49
CA HIS A 934 -16.12 3.69 -12.74
C HIS A 934 -14.88 3.02 -13.34
N ASN A 935 -14.96 1.71 -13.60
CA ASN A 935 -13.83 0.87 -13.98
C ASN A 935 -13.39 1.09 -15.43
N LEU A 936 -14.32 1.40 -16.33
CA LEU A 936 -13.97 1.80 -17.71
C LEU A 936 -13.38 3.21 -17.75
N GLY A 937 -13.81 4.12 -16.89
CA GLY A 937 -13.23 5.45 -16.74
C GLY A 937 -13.08 6.18 -18.09
N ALA A 938 -11.85 6.55 -18.44
CA ALA A 938 -11.53 7.25 -19.70
C ALA A 938 -11.71 6.39 -20.96
N ARG A 939 -11.82 5.06 -20.85
CA ARG A 939 -12.03 4.14 -21.99
C ARG A 939 -13.48 4.12 -22.48
N LEU A 940 -14.42 4.64 -21.71
CA LEU A 940 -15.80 4.79 -22.15
C LEU A 940 -15.87 5.83 -23.27
N ASN A 941 -16.25 5.42 -24.48
CA ASN A 941 -16.33 6.34 -25.63
C ASN A 941 -17.65 7.14 -25.63
N ASP A 942 -17.77 8.09 -26.55
CA ASP A 942 -18.94 8.99 -26.63
C ASP A 942 -20.21 8.25 -27.09
N ASP A 943 -20.10 7.28 -27.98
CA ASP A 943 -21.23 6.48 -28.46
C ASP A 943 -21.81 5.59 -27.35
N GLN A 944 -20.94 4.95 -26.56
CA GLN A 944 -21.31 4.18 -25.37
C GLN A 944 -21.94 5.07 -24.30
N ALA A 945 -21.38 6.25 -24.06
CA ALA A 945 -21.95 7.21 -23.13
C ALA A 945 -23.34 7.70 -23.58
N ALA A 946 -23.54 7.91 -24.89
CA ALA A 946 -24.85 8.25 -25.45
C ALA A 946 -25.86 7.12 -25.27
N ALA A 947 -25.48 5.86 -25.53
CA ALA A 947 -26.35 4.71 -25.32
C ALA A 947 -26.71 4.49 -23.84
N ILE A 948 -25.78 4.74 -22.92
CA ILE A 948 -26.05 4.73 -21.47
C ILE A 948 -27.05 5.84 -21.09
N LEU A 949 -26.97 7.01 -21.72
CA LEU A 949 -27.94 8.09 -21.52
C LEU A 949 -29.33 7.74 -22.07
N ASP A 950 -29.41 7.06 -23.21
CA ASP A 950 -30.67 6.54 -23.75
C ASP A 950 -31.32 5.54 -22.78
N MET A 951 -30.54 4.60 -22.22
CA MET A 951 -30.99 3.70 -21.16
C MET A 951 -31.48 4.46 -19.93
N ALA A 952 -30.79 5.54 -19.54
CA ALA A 952 -31.23 6.40 -18.43
C ALA A 952 -32.58 7.10 -18.74
N GLY A 953 -32.86 7.40 -20.02
CA GLY A 953 -34.15 7.90 -20.50
C GLY A 953 -35.28 6.88 -20.38
N ASP A 954 -35.00 5.61 -20.69
CA ASP A 954 -35.98 4.52 -20.52
C ASP A 954 -36.30 4.23 -19.04
N LEU A 955 -35.32 4.44 -18.16
CA LEU A 955 -35.48 4.40 -16.70
C LEU A 955 -36.21 5.62 -16.12
N SER A 956 -36.91 6.42 -16.93
CA SER A 956 -37.63 7.65 -16.54
C SER A 956 -38.62 7.50 -15.37
N THR A 957 -38.96 6.30 -14.93
CA THR A 957 -39.78 6.06 -13.72
C THR A 957 -38.94 5.92 -12.44
N ASP A 958 -37.66 5.52 -12.54
CA ASP A 958 -36.68 5.34 -11.46
C ASP A 958 -35.60 6.45 -11.52
N HIS A 959 -36.00 7.63 -11.07
CA HIS A 959 -35.29 8.88 -11.26
C HIS A 959 -33.98 8.97 -10.49
N GLU A 960 -33.84 8.19 -9.41
CA GLU A 960 -32.63 8.14 -8.61
C GLU A 960 -31.51 7.40 -9.34
N ARG A 961 -31.83 6.27 -9.97
CA ARG A 961 -30.89 5.54 -10.84
C ARG A 961 -30.52 6.35 -12.08
N CYS A 962 -31.50 6.99 -12.71
CA CYS A 962 -31.26 7.92 -13.81
C CYS A 962 -30.25 9.01 -13.42
N PHE A 963 -30.48 9.69 -12.29
CA PHE A 963 -29.55 10.70 -11.78
C PHE A 963 -28.15 10.15 -11.52
N ILE A 964 -28.01 8.98 -10.88
CA ILE A 964 -26.71 8.35 -10.61
C ILE A 964 -25.93 8.12 -11.91
N ILE A 965 -26.59 7.59 -12.95
CA ILE A 965 -25.98 7.35 -14.26
C ILE A 965 -25.53 8.67 -14.90
N VAL A 966 -26.45 9.64 -15.05
CA VAL A 966 -26.19 10.91 -15.73
C VAL A 966 -25.10 11.72 -15.01
N ASN A 967 -25.13 11.77 -13.67
CA ASN A 967 -24.11 12.44 -12.87
C ASN A 967 -22.74 11.75 -12.97
N SER A 968 -22.72 10.41 -13.01
CA SER A 968 -21.47 9.66 -13.12
C SER A 968 -20.78 9.86 -14.47
N LEU A 969 -21.55 9.92 -15.57
CA LEU A 969 -21.02 10.26 -16.88
C LEU A 969 -20.46 11.69 -16.93
N ALA A 970 -21.16 12.66 -16.33
CA ALA A 970 -20.69 14.05 -16.26
C ALA A 970 -19.33 14.14 -15.55
N ARG A 971 -19.17 13.44 -14.41
CA ARG A 971 -17.91 13.39 -13.64
C ARG A 971 -16.75 12.69 -14.35
N ARG A 972 -17.01 11.97 -15.45
CA ARG A 972 -16.01 11.22 -16.23
C ARG A 972 -15.70 11.88 -17.59
N GLY A 973 -15.98 13.17 -17.71
CA GLY A 973 -15.61 13.96 -18.89
C GLY A 973 -16.58 13.86 -20.06
N LYS A 974 -17.79 13.32 -19.86
CA LYS A 974 -18.85 13.24 -20.88
C LYS A 974 -19.86 14.38 -20.79
N GLU A 975 -19.45 15.53 -20.24
CA GLU A 975 -20.32 16.67 -19.95
C GLU A 975 -21.12 17.16 -21.16
N LYS A 976 -20.53 17.15 -22.37
CA LYS A 976 -21.19 17.64 -23.58
C LYS A 976 -22.44 16.80 -23.91
N LEU A 977 -22.30 15.48 -23.91
CA LEU A 977 -23.42 14.56 -24.17
C LEU A 977 -24.48 14.63 -23.07
N VAL A 978 -24.04 14.73 -21.82
CA VAL A 978 -24.95 14.92 -20.69
C VAL A 978 -25.75 16.23 -20.82
N ARG A 979 -25.12 17.32 -21.26
CA ARG A 979 -25.81 18.59 -21.53
C ARG A 979 -26.84 18.44 -22.64
N GLU A 980 -26.48 17.82 -23.76
CA GLU A 980 -27.40 17.59 -24.89
C GLU A 980 -28.61 16.74 -24.47
N TYR A 981 -28.40 15.69 -23.66
CA TYR A 981 -29.47 14.88 -23.09
C TYR A 981 -30.38 15.70 -22.17
N LEU A 982 -29.82 16.51 -21.27
CA LEU A 982 -30.59 17.35 -20.35
C LEU A 982 -31.34 18.48 -21.08
N ASP A 983 -30.74 19.06 -22.13
CA ASP A 983 -31.39 20.01 -23.05
C ASP A 983 -32.64 19.38 -23.69
N ALA A 984 -32.51 18.16 -24.20
CA ALA A 984 -33.61 17.43 -24.79
C ALA A 984 -34.69 17.05 -23.75
N LEU A 985 -34.28 16.64 -22.54
CA LEU A 985 -35.19 16.27 -21.46
C LEU A 985 -36.07 17.44 -20.99
N PHE A 986 -35.55 18.67 -21.08
CA PHE A 986 -36.23 19.89 -20.64
C PHE A 986 -36.63 20.83 -21.80
N ASP A 987 -36.73 20.31 -23.03
CA ASP A 987 -37.03 21.08 -24.24
C ASP A 987 -38.38 21.83 -24.19
N LYS A 988 -39.37 21.24 -23.51
CA LYS A 988 -40.71 21.79 -23.27
C LYS A 988 -40.77 22.81 -22.14
N GLY A 989 -39.62 23.15 -21.57
CA GLY A 989 -39.46 24.12 -20.49
C GLY A 989 -39.18 23.46 -19.15
N TRP A 990 -38.46 24.17 -18.29
CA TRP A 990 -37.94 23.66 -17.01
C TRP A 990 -39.01 23.18 -16.01
N GLY A 991 -40.23 23.72 -16.10
CA GLY A 991 -41.38 23.28 -15.30
C GLY A 991 -42.02 21.97 -15.76
N VAL A 992 -41.54 21.39 -16.87
CA VAL A 992 -42.09 20.16 -17.47
C VAL A 992 -40.97 19.13 -17.62
N PRO A 993 -41.07 17.93 -17.03
CA PRO A 993 -42.19 17.40 -16.22
C PRO A 993 -42.27 18.03 -14.82
N SER A 994 -43.44 18.39 -14.30
CA SER A 994 -43.56 19.07 -12.99
C SER A 994 -43.21 18.20 -11.77
N ASP A 995 -42.86 16.93 -11.97
CA ASP A 995 -42.53 15.98 -10.91
C ASP A 995 -41.24 16.39 -10.16
N PRO A 996 -41.28 16.49 -8.81
CA PRO A 996 -40.12 16.82 -8.00
C PRO A 996 -38.93 15.87 -8.16
N LYS A 997 -39.15 14.63 -8.59
CA LYS A 997 -38.08 13.64 -8.78
C LYS A 997 -37.06 14.04 -9.84
N PHE A 998 -37.41 14.93 -10.77
CA PHE A 998 -36.48 15.49 -11.76
C PHE A 998 -35.65 16.67 -11.24
N HIS A 999 -35.83 17.12 -9.99
CA HIS A 999 -35.09 18.27 -9.46
C HIS A 999 -33.57 18.03 -9.39
N LYS A 1000 -33.11 16.81 -9.05
CA LYS A 1000 -31.67 16.45 -9.09
C LYS A 1000 -31.09 16.56 -10.52
N LEU A 1001 -31.84 16.13 -11.54
CA LEU A 1001 -31.45 16.27 -12.96
C LEU A 1001 -31.47 17.74 -13.43
N ARG A 1002 -32.44 18.54 -12.98
CA ARG A 1002 -32.47 20.00 -13.24
C ARG A 1002 -31.30 20.72 -12.61
N LYS A 1003 -30.94 20.36 -11.37
CA LYS A 1003 -29.75 20.88 -10.67
C LYS A 1003 -28.52 20.59 -11.51
N LEU A 1004 -28.33 19.33 -11.93
CA LEU A 1004 -27.23 18.95 -12.81
C LEU A 1004 -27.23 19.73 -14.14
N ALA A 1005 -28.39 19.91 -14.79
CA ALA A 1005 -28.50 20.71 -16.02
C ALA A 1005 -28.10 22.17 -15.81
N PHE A 1006 -28.56 22.77 -14.70
CA PHE A 1006 -28.21 24.14 -14.33
C PHE A 1006 -26.70 24.29 -14.13
N VAL A 1007 -26.10 23.35 -13.39
CA VAL A 1007 -24.67 23.34 -13.06
C VAL A 1007 -23.81 23.25 -14.32
N LEU A 1008 -24.19 22.38 -15.26
CA LEU A 1008 -23.42 22.17 -16.48
C LEU A 1008 -23.55 23.35 -17.46
N SER A 1009 -24.71 24.03 -17.53
CA SER A 1009 -24.92 25.15 -18.47
C SER A 1009 -25.76 26.31 -17.86
N PRO A 1010 -25.26 27.04 -16.84
CA PRO A 1010 -26.07 28.04 -16.13
C PRO A 1010 -26.54 29.18 -17.03
N ALA A 1011 -25.68 29.62 -17.95
CA ALA A 1011 -25.97 30.71 -18.88
C ALA A 1011 -27.09 30.37 -19.87
N SER A 1012 -27.21 29.11 -20.28
CA SER A 1012 -28.20 28.64 -21.24
C SER A 1012 -29.61 28.55 -20.64
N TYR A 1013 -29.71 28.32 -19.32
CA TYR A 1013 -30.98 28.01 -18.66
C TYR A 1013 -31.49 29.10 -17.72
N LYS A 1014 -30.66 30.07 -17.32
CA LYS A 1014 -31.04 31.13 -16.37
C LYS A 1014 -32.37 31.81 -16.71
N GLN A 1015 -32.58 32.18 -17.97
CA GLN A 1015 -33.81 32.86 -18.38
C GLN A 1015 -35.02 31.92 -18.34
N GLN A 1016 -34.88 30.69 -18.84
CA GLN A 1016 -35.95 29.69 -18.84
C GLN A 1016 -36.38 29.32 -17.42
N LEU A 1017 -35.40 29.27 -16.50
CA LEU A 1017 -35.65 29.03 -15.10
C LEU A 1017 -36.39 30.20 -14.44
N LEU A 1018 -35.96 31.44 -14.68
CA LEU A 1018 -36.66 32.63 -14.18
C LEU A 1018 -38.11 32.67 -14.70
N ASP A 1019 -38.33 32.31 -15.97
CA ASP A 1019 -39.66 32.25 -16.57
C ASP A 1019 -40.52 31.15 -15.94
N ALA A 1020 -39.95 29.97 -15.62
CA ALA A 1020 -40.62 28.89 -14.90
C ALA A 1020 -40.99 29.28 -13.45
N LEU A 1021 -40.05 29.88 -12.71
CA LEU A 1021 -40.27 30.39 -11.35
C LEU A 1021 -41.36 31.47 -11.29
N THR A 1022 -41.43 32.32 -12.33
CA THR A 1022 -42.41 33.40 -12.43
C THR A 1022 -43.79 32.88 -12.85
N SER A 1023 -43.85 31.78 -13.61
CA SER A 1023 -45.10 31.19 -14.09
C SER A 1023 -45.75 30.22 -13.10
N ASP A 1024 -44.96 29.53 -12.27
CA ASP A 1024 -45.44 28.67 -11.18
C ASP A 1024 -44.58 28.84 -9.92
N SER A 1025 -45.01 29.76 -9.05
CA SER A 1025 -44.28 30.08 -7.81
C SER A 1025 -44.29 28.94 -6.78
N GLU A 1026 -45.27 28.03 -6.83
CA GLU A 1026 -45.33 26.90 -5.90
C GLU A 1026 -44.36 25.79 -6.33
N TRP A 1027 -44.31 25.48 -7.64
CA TRP A 1027 -43.27 24.61 -8.20
C TRP A 1027 -41.88 25.18 -7.97
N GLY A 1028 -41.69 26.49 -8.19
CA GLY A 1028 -40.41 27.15 -7.99
C GLY A 1028 -39.92 27.11 -6.54
N ARG A 1029 -40.83 27.28 -5.59
CA ARG A 1029 -40.55 27.11 -4.16
C ARG A 1029 -40.14 25.67 -3.84
N LYS A 1030 -40.88 24.66 -4.31
CA LYS A 1030 -40.53 23.24 -4.11
C LYS A 1030 -39.19 22.87 -4.72
N TRP A 1031 -38.86 23.41 -5.89
CA TRP A 1031 -37.57 23.18 -6.53
C TRP A 1031 -36.41 23.80 -5.74
N ILE A 1032 -36.57 25.04 -5.26
CA ILE A 1032 -35.57 25.72 -4.41
C ILE A 1032 -35.40 24.94 -3.10
N GLU A 1033 -36.50 24.58 -2.43
CA GLU A 1033 -36.48 23.80 -1.17
C GLU A 1033 -35.81 22.42 -1.37
N ALA A 1034 -36.06 21.74 -2.49
CA ALA A 1034 -35.44 20.44 -2.82
C ALA A 1034 -34.02 20.53 -3.39
N SER A 1035 -33.50 21.74 -3.65
CA SER A 1035 -32.14 21.96 -4.18
C SER A 1035 -31.14 22.42 -3.12
N VAL A 1036 -31.63 22.71 -1.91
CA VAL A 1036 -30.84 23.05 -0.72
C VAL A 1036 -30.25 21.79 -0.07
N ASP A 1037 -30.88 20.63 -0.26
CA ASP A 1037 -30.27 19.29 -0.09
C ASP A 1037 -29.48 18.87 -1.36
#